data_AF-A0A5A4MID2-F1
#
_entry.id   AF-A0A5A4MID2-F1
#
_cell.length_a   1.000
_cell.length_b   1.000
_cell.length_c   1.000
_cell.angle_alpha   90.00
_cell.angle_beta   90.00
_cell.angle_gamma   90.00
#
_symmetry.space_group_name_H-M   'P 1'
#
loop_
_entity.id
_entity.type
_entity.pdbx_description
1 polymer ?
#
loop_
_entity_poly.entity_id
_entity_poly.type
_entity_poly.pdbx_seq_one_letter_code
_entity_poly.pdbx_strand_id
1 'polypeptide(L)'
;MASGRDLFSKPMTCRTEIDGEINGKVFKVIGEGDSPGGGDFNIHAYCTSGELPMSWVVMGSPLQYGFHMFASYPDDIVHYFQECFPEGYTLTRTLRFENDGTLTTHHRYALEGNCVKAKVTLKGEAFSPDGPTMTKAFVEQLPNQVQIFPYGSGVRLLSDVIFVKNDGTTQLAHQDCSVKPLGSRKVPLPKFHFLHTQIHQQKDPKDTRDHIVQREISKAQHPWLAGNAVRGRVLFSKPMTSKTEIDGEINGKKFKVIGEGDSPGGGDFTMHAYCTTGELPLSWVVMGSPLQYGFHMFAHYPDEMVHYFQECFPEGYTLTRSLRFENDGTLTTHHNYELSGTCVKAKVTLKGASFDPNGPAMTKGFVEQLPNQVQIFPHDDGIRLLSDVVFVKKDGTTQIAHQDCYVKPVGTRKITLPQFHFLHTQIAQSKDSSDDRDHVVQREVSKASYPFLVNTAATGRALFAKPMTSKTDIDGVINGKKFHVVGEGSSPGGGDFKIHAYCATGKLPMSWVVMGSPLQYGFHMFSYYPEDMVHYFQECFPEGYTLTRSLSFENDGTLTTHHNYKLVGNCVKAKVILNGQGFRPDGPTMTDGFVEQYPSQVQIYPHGVGIRLLSDIVFVKKDGSTQISHQDCTVIPVGETSGTRKIPLPKFHFLYIQILQSKDANDQRDHVVQREISKANDPWLVKST
;
A
#
# COMPACT_ATOMS: atom_id res chain seq x y z
N MET A 1 -8.92 -36.97 -0.08
CA MET A 1 -7.80 -36.60 0.81
C MET A 1 -8.10 -35.21 1.35
N ALA A 2 -7.80 -34.95 2.63
CA ALA A 2 -7.89 -33.60 3.19
C ALA A 2 -6.98 -32.66 2.38
N SER A 3 -7.40 -31.42 2.15
CA SER A 3 -6.54 -30.44 1.50
C SER A 3 -5.33 -30.13 2.38
N GLY A 4 -4.28 -29.55 1.80
CA GLY A 4 -3.13 -29.09 2.58
C GLY A 4 -3.59 -28.16 3.71
N ARG A 5 -4.48 -27.21 3.40
CA ARG A 5 -5.07 -26.28 4.38
C ARG A 5 -5.78 -26.97 5.54
N ASP A 6 -6.53 -28.04 5.29
CA ASP A 6 -7.26 -28.75 6.35
C ASP A 6 -6.30 -29.34 7.39
N LEU A 7 -5.13 -29.83 6.96
CA LEU A 7 -4.11 -30.40 7.85
C LEU A 7 -3.53 -29.37 8.83
N PHE A 8 -3.54 -28.09 8.46
CA PHE A 8 -2.97 -26.98 9.25
C PHE A 8 -4.06 -26.08 9.86
N SER A 9 -5.32 -26.52 9.87
CA SER A 9 -6.46 -25.79 10.45
C SER A 9 -6.46 -25.74 11.98
N LYS A 10 -5.59 -26.53 12.62
CA LYS A 10 -5.43 -26.64 14.08
C LYS A 10 -4.00 -26.28 14.48
N PRO A 11 -3.75 -25.96 15.76
CA PRO A 11 -2.39 -25.76 16.27
C PRO A 11 -1.49 -26.94 15.95
N MET A 12 -0.27 -26.63 15.49
CA MET A 12 0.74 -27.59 15.06
C MET A 12 1.99 -27.46 15.92
N THR A 13 2.71 -28.54 16.11
CA THR A 13 4.07 -28.51 16.67
C THR A 13 5.10 -28.66 15.56
N CYS A 14 6.34 -28.27 15.84
CA CYS A 14 7.46 -28.53 14.96
C CYS A 14 8.68 -29.05 15.73
N ARG A 15 9.52 -29.81 15.03
CA ARG A 15 10.85 -30.19 15.49
C ARG A 15 11.85 -30.05 14.36
N THR A 16 12.95 -29.39 14.64
CA THR A 16 14.04 -29.13 13.69
C THR A 16 15.31 -29.80 14.17
N GLU A 17 15.98 -30.50 13.27
CA GLU A 17 17.32 -31.04 13.47
C GLU A 17 18.24 -30.49 12.38
N ILE A 18 19.30 -29.80 12.80
CA ILE A 18 20.27 -29.17 11.89
C ILE A 18 21.63 -29.82 12.12
N ASP A 19 22.14 -30.47 11.08
CA ASP A 19 23.54 -30.89 11.00
C ASP A 19 24.29 -29.82 10.19
N GLY A 20 25.17 -29.07 10.86
CA GLY A 20 25.79 -27.87 10.32
C GLY A 20 27.31 -27.92 10.26
N GLU A 21 27.88 -27.23 9.29
CA GLU A 21 29.30 -26.93 9.19
C GLU A 21 29.47 -25.47 8.77
N ILE A 22 30.35 -24.72 9.43
CA ILE A 22 30.75 -23.38 8.98
C ILE A 22 32.27 -23.21 9.08
N ASN A 23 32.91 -22.88 7.95
CA ASN A 23 34.38 -22.80 7.84
C ASN A 23 35.09 -24.02 8.44
N GLY A 24 34.59 -25.23 8.17
CA GLY A 24 35.14 -26.48 8.71
C GLY A 24 34.76 -26.80 10.17
N LYS A 25 34.08 -25.90 10.90
CA LYS A 25 33.57 -26.18 12.26
C LYS A 25 32.21 -26.85 12.18
N VAL A 26 32.14 -28.13 12.56
CA VAL A 26 30.90 -28.91 12.61
C VAL A 26 30.14 -28.62 13.91
N PHE A 27 28.82 -28.52 13.80
CA PHE A 27 27.92 -28.31 14.93
C PHE A 27 26.56 -28.98 14.69
N LYS A 28 25.78 -29.13 15.76
CA LYS A 28 24.42 -29.68 15.68
C LYS A 28 23.45 -28.86 16.51
N VAL A 29 22.27 -28.56 15.95
CA VAL A 29 21.19 -27.82 16.63
C VAL A 29 19.92 -28.65 16.64
N ILE A 30 19.22 -28.65 17.76
CA ILE A 30 17.87 -29.19 17.91
C ILE A 30 16.94 -28.04 18.28
N GLY A 31 15.80 -27.95 17.60
CA GLY A 31 14.74 -27.00 17.92
C GLY A 31 13.39 -27.68 18.10
N GLU A 32 12.62 -27.23 19.06
CA GLU A 32 11.23 -27.65 19.29
C GLU A 32 10.35 -26.41 19.37
N GLY A 33 9.18 -26.47 18.75
CA GLY A 33 8.34 -25.30 18.60
C GLY A 33 6.88 -25.62 18.33
N ASP A 34 6.09 -24.57 18.22
CA ASP A 34 4.66 -24.63 17.98
C ASP A 34 4.17 -23.44 17.16
N SER A 35 3.05 -23.66 16.49
CA SER A 35 2.28 -22.63 15.81
C SER A 35 0.82 -22.74 16.22
N PRO A 36 0.24 -21.71 16.88
CA PRO A 36 -1.19 -21.65 17.12
C PRO A 36 -2.01 -21.42 15.85
N GLY A 37 -1.35 -21.16 14.70
CA GLY A 37 -1.98 -20.76 13.44
C GLY A 37 -1.93 -19.26 13.20
N GLY A 38 -2.49 -18.80 12.08
CA GLY A 38 -2.60 -17.37 11.76
C GLY A 38 -1.28 -16.66 11.45
N GLY A 39 -0.22 -17.40 11.10
CA GLY A 39 1.08 -16.83 10.76
C GLY A 39 2.02 -16.63 11.94
N ASP A 40 1.65 -17.00 13.16
CA ASP A 40 2.48 -16.88 14.37
C ASP A 40 3.09 -18.25 14.70
N PHE A 41 4.38 -18.27 15.02
CA PHE A 41 5.05 -19.50 15.44
C PHE A 41 6.32 -19.24 16.24
N ASN A 42 6.61 -20.15 17.16
CA ASN A 42 7.72 -20.06 18.10
C ASN A 42 8.58 -21.32 18.03
N ILE A 43 9.89 -21.17 18.24
CA ILE A 43 10.82 -22.29 18.37
C ILE A 43 11.84 -21.97 19.46
N HIS A 44 12.13 -22.95 20.29
CA HIS A 44 13.27 -22.93 21.19
C HIS A 44 14.31 -23.89 20.64
N ALA A 45 15.47 -23.36 20.25
CA ALA A 45 16.55 -24.13 19.66
C ALA A 45 17.84 -24.00 20.48
N TYR A 46 18.62 -25.08 20.58
CA TYR A 46 19.89 -25.11 21.29
C TYR A 46 20.93 -25.93 20.54
N CYS A 47 22.19 -25.54 20.70
CA CYS A 47 23.33 -26.24 20.12
C CYS A 47 23.69 -27.44 21.00
N THR A 48 23.60 -28.66 20.46
CA THR A 48 23.93 -29.90 21.19
C THR A 48 25.43 -30.18 21.23
N SER A 49 26.21 -29.50 20.37
CA SER A 49 27.67 -29.65 20.28
C SER A 49 28.45 -28.62 21.12
N GLY A 50 27.79 -27.93 22.05
CA GLY A 50 28.39 -26.88 22.87
C GLY A 50 28.00 -25.48 22.38
N GLU A 51 28.98 -24.60 22.22
CA GLU A 51 28.75 -23.26 21.70
C GLU A 51 28.54 -23.29 20.18
N LEU A 52 27.53 -22.57 19.68
CA LEU A 52 27.31 -22.39 18.25
C LEU A 52 28.48 -21.59 17.65
N PRO A 53 29.13 -22.04 16.56
CA PRO A 53 30.33 -21.39 16.02
C PRO A 53 30.07 -20.09 15.24
N MET A 54 28.82 -19.61 15.20
CA MET A 54 28.39 -18.42 14.49
C MET A 54 27.23 -17.72 15.20
N SER A 55 26.80 -16.55 14.72
CA SER A 55 25.67 -15.80 15.28
C SER A 55 24.35 -16.58 15.20
N TRP A 56 23.59 -16.60 16.31
CA TRP A 56 22.20 -17.08 16.31
C TRP A 56 21.28 -16.26 15.41
N VAL A 57 21.59 -14.98 15.16
CA VAL A 57 20.80 -14.14 14.25
C VAL A 57 20.83 -14.70 12.82
N VAL A 58 21.97 -15.25 12.39
CA VAL A 58 22.10 -15.92 11.08
C VAL A 58 21.32 -17.24 11.03
N MET A 59 21.07 -17.87 12.19
CA MET A 59 20.21 -19.06 12.31
C MET A 59 18.72 -18.75 12.18
N GLY A 60 18.34 -17.46 12.15
CA GLY A 60 16.96 -17.01 11.91
C GLY A 60 16.32 -17.72 10.72
N SER A 61 17.05 -17.72 9.60
CA SER A 61 16.54 -18.32 8.37
C SER A 61 16.46 -19.85 8.42
N PRO A 62 17.52 -20.58 8.80
CA PRO A 62 17.48 -22.03 8.96
C PRO A 62 16.44 -22.58 9.96
N LEU A 63 16.08 -21.82 11.00
CA LEU A 63 15.18 -22.30 12.07
C LEU A 63 13.70 -22.10 11.78
N GLN A 64 13.29 -20.94 11.25
CA GLN A 64 11.88 -20.56 11.15
C GLN A 64 11.52 -19.93 9.81
N TYR A 65 12.40 -19.12 9.21
CA TYR A 65 12.15 -18.52 7.89
C TYR A 65 12.03 -19.56 6.76
N GLY A 66 12.11 -20.87 7.05
CA GLY A 66 11.79 -21.98 6.14
C GLY A 66 10.45 -22.69 6.40
N PHE A 67 9.78 -22.39 7.52
CA PHE A 67 8.48 -22.93 7.92
C PHE A 67 7.32 -22.14 7.30
N HIS A 68 7.42 -21.85 6.00
CA HIS A 68 6.40 -21.07 5.29
C HIS A 68 5.00 -21.72 5.33
N MET A 69 4.88 -23.03 5.60
CA MET A 69 3.59 -23.70 5.83
C MET A 69 2.79 -23.15 7.02
N PHE A 70 3.44 -22.48 7.97
CA PHE A 70 2.76 -21.82 9.10
C PHE A 70 2.36 -20.37 8.83
N ALA A 71 2.76 -19.80 7.70
CA ALA A 71 2.37 -18.44 7.32
C ALA A 71 0.86 -18.29 7.11
N SER A 72 0.34 -17.11 7.42
CA SER A 72 -1.06 -16.74 7.15
C SER A 72 -1.25 -16.41 5.67
N TYR A 73 -2.17 -17.09 5.00
CA TYR A 73 -2.49 -16.84 3.59
C TYR A 73 -3.95 -16.39 3.43
N PRO A 74 -4.23 -15.37 2.61
CA PRO A 74 -5.58 -15.10 2.12
C PRO A 74 -6.17 -16.32 1.39
N ASP A 75 -7.50 -16.47 1.40
CA ASP A 75 -8.17 -17.63 0.79
C ASP A 75 -8.01 -17.72 -0.73
N ASP A 76 -7.77 -16.59 -1.38
CA ASP A 76 -7.59 -16.50 -2.83
C ASP A 76 -6.12 -16.61 -3.27
N ILE A 77 -5.17 -16.79 -2.34
CA ILE A 77 -3.79 -17.17 -2.65
C ILE A 77 -3.60 -18.65 -2.33
N VAL A 78 -3.08 -19.41 -3.31
CA VAL A 78 -2.72 -20.81 -3.12
C VAL A 78 -1.61 -20.90 -2.07
N HIS A 79 -1.87 -21.59 -0.97
CA HIS A 79 -0.88 -21.84 0.07
C HIS A 79 0.01 -23.04 -0.31
N TYR A 80 0.90 -22.81 -1.27
CA TYR A 80 1.73 -23.86 -1.89
C TYR A 80 2.40 -24.79 -0.86
N PHE A 81 2.92 -24.22 0.22
CA PHE A 81 3.65 -24.97 1.25
C PHE A 81 2.76 -25.95 2.00
N GLN A 82 1.52 -25.56 2.33
CA GLN A 82 0.54 -26.47 2.92
C GLN A 82 0.06 -27.50 1.89
N GLU A 83 -0.13 -27.10 0.64
CA GLU A 83 -0.60 -28.00 -0.43
C GLU A 83 0.41 -29.10 -0.79
N CYS A 84 1.69 -28.96 -0.40
CA CYS A 84 2.68 -30.03 -0.50
C CYS A 84 2.46 -31.16 0.53
N PHE A 85 1.67 -30.97 1.58
CA PHE A 85 1.39 -32.00 2.58
C PHE A 85 0.21 -32.89 2.17
N PRO A 86 0.18 -34.16 2.64
CA PRO A 86 1.00 -34.76 3.70
C PRO A 86 2.43 -35.17 3.30
N GLU A 87 2.76 -35.25 2.01
CA GLU A 87 4.06 -35.75 1.54
C GLU A 87 5.23 -34.83 1.92
N GLY A 88 4.97 -33.52 2.04
CA GLY A 88 5.93 -32.50 2.43
C GLY A 88 6.72 -31.95 1.23
N TYR A 89 7.77 -31.18 1.53
CA TYR A 89 8.58 -30.50 0.51
C TYR A 89 10.05 -30.41 0.91
N THR A 90 10.90 -30.19 -0.10
CA THR A 90 12.29 -29.78 0.12
C THR A 90 12.45 -28.29 -0.16
N LEU A 91 13.31 -27.63 0.61
CA LEU A 91 13.74 -26.25 0.37
C LEU A 91 15.27 -26.23 0.32
N THR A 92 15.83 -25.78 -0.80
CA THR A 92 17.26 -25.45 -0.89
C THR A 92 17.39 -23.94 -0.87
N ARG A 93 18.30 -23.41 -0.07
CA ARG A 93 18.50 -21.98 0.14
C ARG A 93 19.97 -21.62 0.11
N THR A 94 20.27 -20.48 -0.50
CA THR A 94 21.57 -19.81 -0.43
C THR A 94 21.37 -18.42 0.16
N LEU A 95 22.18 -18.06 1.16
CA LEU A 95 22.35 -16.70 1.67
C LEU A 95 23.77 -16.25 1.35
N ARG A 96 23.93 -15.23 0.52
CA ARG A 96 25.23 -14.66 0.16
C ARG A 96 25.41 -13.35 0.90
N PHE A 97 26.32 -13.31 1.88
CA PHE A 97 26.57 -12.13 2.67
C PHE A 97 27.43 -11.15 1.88
N GLU A 98 27.05 -9.88 1.91
CA GLU A 98 27.80 -8.82 1.26
C GLU A 98 29.21 -8.72 1.87
N ASN A 99 30.23 -8.82 1.01
CA ASN A 99 31.65 -8.79 1.38
C ASN A 99 32.06 -9.85 2.42
N ASP A 100 31.37 -10.99 2.48
CA ASP A 100 31.62 -12.06 3.45
C ASP A 100 31.23 -13.43 2.84
N GLY A 101 31.08 -14.45 3.68
CA GLY A 101 30.81 -15.82 3.27
C GLY A 101 29.43 -16.09 2.68
N THR A 102 29.22 -17.36 2.31
CA THR A 102 27.95 -17.88 1.80
C THR A 102 27.45 -19.02 2.68
N LEU A 103 26.17 -18.97 3.04
CA LEU A 103 25.47 -20.02 3.77
C LEU A 103 24.52 -20.75 2.81
N THR A 104 24.69 -22.06 2.69
CA THR A 104 23.78 -22.94 1.93
C THR A 104 23.07 -23.88 2.88
N THR A 105 21.76 -24.05 2.73
CA THR A 105 20.97 -25.00 3.51
C THR A 105 20.08 -25.85 2.62
N HIS A 106 19.92 -27.12 2.99
CA HIS A 106 18.95 -28.03 2.39
C HIS A 106 18.03 -28.57 3.47
N HIS A 107 16.74 -28.34 3.29
CA HIS A 107 15.70 -28.67 4.24
C HIS A 107 14.81 -29.76 3.64
N ARG A 108 14.41 -30.70 4.48
CA ARG A 108 13.35 -31.66 4.18
C ARG A 108 12.28 -31.55 5.26
N TYR A 109 11.08 -31.16 4.85
CA TYR A 109 9.91 -31.07 5.73
C TYR A 109 9.00 -32.28 5.52
N ALA A 110 8.59 -32.91 6.61
CA ALA A 110 7.64 -34.02 6.63
C ALA A 110 6.63 -33.85 7.77
N LEU A 111 5.46 -34.47 7.64
CA LEU A 111 4.41 -34.44 8.66
C LEU A 111 4.31 -35.79 9.37
N GLU A 112 4.41 -35.77 10.71
CA GLU A 112 4.21 -36.93 11.58
C GLU A 112 3.14 -36.59 12.62
N GLY A 113 1.91 -37.08 12.42
CA GLY A 113 0.77 -36.68 13.25
C GLY A 113 0.47 -35.18 13.10
N ASN A 114 0.50 -34.44 14.21
CA ASN A 114 0.37 -32.98 14.25
C ASN A 114 1.72 -32.25 14.37
N CYS A 115 2.84 -32.95 14.11
CA CYS A 115 4.18 -32.40 14.22
C CYS A 115 4.85 -32.32 12.84
N VAL A 116 5.28 -31.13 12.43
CA VAL A 116 6.17 -30.95 11.27
C VAL A 116 7.60 -31.28 11.70
N LYS A 117 8.25 -32.22 11.01
CA LYS A 117 9.67 -32.54 11.20
C LYS A 117 10.48 -31.86 10.10
N ALA A 118 11.48 -31.09 10.49
CA ALA A 118 12.47 -30.50 9.59
C ALA A 118 13.84 -31.15 9.82
N LYS A 119 14.40 -31.74 8.77
CA LYS A 119 15.81 -32.16 8.72
C LYS A 119 16.57 -31.19 7.84
N VAL A 120 17.62 -30.59 8.37
CA VAL A 120 18.36 -29.52 7.70
C VAL A 120 19.84 -29.89 7.66
N THR A 121 20.45 -29.82 6.48
CA THR A 121 21.90 -29.73 6.35
C THR A 121 22.28 -28.28 6.08
N LEU A 122 23.33 -27.80 6.75
CA LEU A 122 23.80 -26.43 6.65
C LEU A 122 25.30 -26.42 6.37
N LYS A 123 25.70 -25.65 5.35
CA LYS A 123 27.11 -25.43 4.99
C LYS A 123 27.39 -23.94 4.85
N GLY A 124 28.25 -23.39 5.68
CA GLY A 124 28.78 -22.03 5.59
C GLY A 124 30.23 -22.04 5.14
N GLU A 125 30.57 -21.25 4.12
CA GLU A 125 31.92 -21.21 3.55
C GLU A 125 32.38 -19.78 3.32
N ALA A 126 33.70 -19.59 3.38
CA ALA A 126 34.39 -18.33 3.11
C ALA A 126 33.96 -17.16 4.01
N PHE A 127 33.46 -17.43 5.21
CA PHE A 127 33.19 -16.38 6.18
C PHE A 127 34.50 -15.82 6.75
N SER A 128 34.62 -14.51 6.87
CA SER A 128 35.75 -13.89 7.53
C SER A 128 35.78 -14.32 9.01
N PRO A 129 36.92 -14.79 9.55
CA PRO A 129 37.05 -15.08 10.98
C PRO A 129 36.74 -13.87 11.88
N ASP A 130 37.03 -12.67 11.39
CA ASP A 130 36.74 -11.39 12.06
C ASP A 130 35.39 -10.79 11.62
N GLY A 131 34.67 -11.47 10.73
CA GLY A 131 33.36 -11.04 10.23
C GLY A 131 32.27 -11.16 11.30
N PRO A 132 31.18 -10.38 11.18
CA PRO A 132 30.10 -10.33 12.19
C PRO A 132 29.36 -11.66 12.35
N THR A 133 29.35 -12.52 11.33
CA THR A 133 28.83 -13.88 11.42
C THR A 133 29.63 -14.73 12.40
N MET A 134 30.96 -14.69 12.31
CA MET A 134 31.86 -15.52 13.12
C MET A 134 32.12 -14.91 14.51
N THR A 135 32.15 -13.58 14.62
CA THR A 135 32.32 -12.85 15.88
C THR A 135 31.01 -12.64 16.65
N LYS A 136 29.88 -13.09 16.08
CA LYS A 136 28.53 -12.97 16.68
C LYS A 136 28.10 -11.53 16.95
N ALA A 137 28.53 -10.59 16.11
CA ALA A 137 28.27 -9.17 16.30
C ALA A 137 26.86 -8.72 15.88
N PHE A 138 26.08 -9.57 15.21
CA PHE A 138 24.70 -9.27 14.86
C PHE A 138 23.78 -9.28 16.09
N VAL A 139 22.87 -8.31 16.15
CA VAL A 139 21.90 -8.14 17.24
C VAL A 139 20.47 -8.43 16.82
N GLU A 140 20.12 -8.15 15.56
CA GLU A 140 18.79 -8.45 15.01
C GLU A 140 18.82 -8.59 13.50
N GLN A 141 17.73 -9.18 12.98
CA GLN A 141 17.41 -9.21 11.57
C GLN A 141 16.20 -8.29 11.36
N LEU A 142 16.28 -7.34 10.43
CA LEU A 142 15.16 -6.46 10.11
C LEU A 142 14.02 -7.25 9.44
N PRO A 143 12.76 -6.80 9.54
CA PRO A 143 11.66 -7.41 8.83
C PRO A 143 11.96 -7.49 7.35
N ASN A 144 11.48 -8.54 6.72
CA ASN A 144 11.78 -8.84 5.34
C ASN A 144 10.52 -9.25 4.60
N GLN A 145 10.64 -9.28 3.29
CA GLN A 145 9.58 -9.75 2.43
C GLN A 145 10.21 -10.65 1.37
N VAL A 146 9.51 -11.73 1.10
CA VAL A 146 9.88 -12.76 0.14
C VAL A 146 9.00 -12.61 -1.08
N GLN A 147 9.62 -12.56 -2.25
CA GLN A 147 8.93 -12.71 -3.52
C GLN A 147 8.76 -14.19 -3.82
N ILE A 148 7.53 -14.66 -4.05
CA ILE A 148 7.22 -16.07 -4.31
C ILE A 148 6.56 -16.20 -5.67
N PHE A 149 7.12 -17.03 -6.54
CA PHE A 149 6.59 -17.25 -7.89
C PHE A 149 6.80 -18.68 -8.40
N PRO A 150 5.98 -19.13 -9.38
CA PRO A 150 6.16 -20.41 -10.04
C PRO A 150 7.58 -20.60 -10.61
N TYR A 151 8.16 -21.77 -10.36
CA TYR A 151 9.46 -22.14 -10.91
C TYR A 151 9.54 -23.67 -11.11
N GLY A 152 9.45 -24.10 -12.38
CA GLY A 152 9.38 -25.51 -12.73
C GLY A 152 8.16 -26.20 -12.11
N SER A 153 8.40 -27.30 -11.37
CA SER A 153 7.35 -28.02 -10.64
C SER A 153 7.05 -27.48 -9.23
N GLY A 154 7.68 -26.38 -8.83
CA GLY A 154 7.47 -25.77 -7.53
C GLY A 154 7.56 -24.26 -7.57
N VAL A 155 8.17 -23.66 -6.55
CA VAL A 155 8.29 -22.20 -6.42
C VAL A 155 9.73 -21.79 -6.16
N ARG A 156 10.08 -20.56 -6.57
CA ARG A 156 11.31 -19.88 -6.19
C ARG A 156 10.97 -18.72 -5.26
N LEU A 157 11.84 -18.49 -4.29
CA LEU A 157 11.69 -17.47 -3.27
C LEU A 157 12.93 -16.58 -3.28
N LEU A 158 12.73 -15.27 -3.37
CA LEU A 158 13.81 -14.28 -3.35
C LEU A 158 13.59 -13.27 -2.24
N SER A 159 14.65 -12.88 -1.54
CA SER A 159 14.58 -11.89 -0.48
C SER A 159 15.96 -11.30 -0.20
N ASP A 160 16.00 -10.02 0.12
CA ASP A 160 17.18 -9.39 0.71
C ASP A 160 17.01 -9.35 2.24
N VAL A 161 18.00 -9.88 2.96
CA VAL A 161 17.97 -9.96 4.42
C VAL A 161 18.97 -8.97 5.00
N ILE A 162 18.48 -8.02 5.81
CA ILE A 162 19.33 -7.02 6.45
C ILE A 162 19.54 -7.39 7.91
N PHE A 163 20.81 -7.55 8.28
CA PHE A 163 21.25 -7.82 9.65
C PHE A 163 21.80 -6.54 10.28
N VAL A 164 21.41 -6.25 11.51
CA VAL A 164 21.92 -5.12 12.29
C VAL A 164 23.06 -5.61 13.18
N LYS A 165 24.18 -4.89 13.17
CA LYS A 165 25.34 -5.14 14.02
C LYS A 165 25.25 -4.35 15.32
N ASN A 166 26.01 -4.76 16.32
CA ASN A 166 26.10 -4.11 17.63
C ASN A 166 26.55 -2.63 17.59
N ASP A 167 27.26 -2.20 16.53
CA ASP A 167 27.66 -0.81 16.29
C ASP A 167 26.55 0.03 15.61
N GLY A 168 25.38 -0.56 15.35
CA GLY A 168 24.24 0.06 14.68
C GLY A 168 24.32 0.09 13.16
N THR A 169 25.43 -0.36 12.55
CA THR A 169 25.54 -0.51 11.10
C THR A 169 24.92 -1.82 10.64
N THR A 170 24.70 -1.97 9.33
CA THR A 170 24.01 -3.15 8.77
C THR A 170 24.92 -3.98 7.87
N GLN A 171 24.56 -5.25 7.66
CA GLN A 171 25.09 -6.09 6.59
C GLN A 171 23.95 -6.79 5.85
N LEU A 172 24.05 -6.84 4.54
CA LEU A 172 23.09 -7.49 3.67
C LEU A 172 23.46 -8.95 3.43
N ALA A 173 22.46 -9.82 3.29
CA ALA A 173 22.59 -11.09 2.62
C ALA A 173 21.48 -11.29 1.57
N HIS A 174 21.88 -11.66 0.36
CA HIS A 174 20.94 -12.03 -0.71
C HIS A 174 20.48 -13.47 -0.52
N GLN A 175 19.17 -13.68 -0.41
CA GLN A 175 18.55 -14.98 -0.24
C GLN A 175 17.89 -15.46 -1.54
N ASP A 176 18.26 -16.66 -1.98
CA ASP A 176 17.62 -17.38 -3.08
C ASP A 176 17.25 -18.79 -2.63
N CYS A 177 15.97 -19.15 -2.76
CA CYS A 177 15.49 -20.48 -2.43
C CYS A 177 14.72 -21.13 -3.58
N SER A 178 14.90 -22.45 -3.72
CA SER A 178 14.06 -23.30 -4.57
C SER A 178 13.30 -24.30 -3.69
N VAL A 179 12.00 -24.41 -3.93
CA VAL A 179 11.11 -25.32 -3.18
C VAL A 179 10.43 -26.28 -4.15
N LYS A 180 10.44 -27.56 -3.79
CA LYS A 180 9.86 -28.65 -4.59
C LYS A 180 9.07 -29.61 -3.72
N PRO A 181 7.94 -30.15 -4.22
CA PRO A 181 7.16 -31.11 -3.45
C PRO A 181 7.90 -32.44 -3.38
N LEU A 182 7.73 -33.19 -2.29
CA LEU A 182 8.31 -34.53 -2.13
C LEU A 182 7.51 -35.61 -2.87
N GLY A 183 6.19 -35.42 -2.99
CA GLY A 183 5.29 -36.37 -3.64
C GLY A 183 5.24 -36.23 -5.16
N SER A 184 4.73 -37.26 -5.83
CA SER A 184 4.42 -37.24 -7.28
C SER A 184 3.08 -36.57 -7.59
N ARG A 185 2.28 -36.23 -6.57
CA ARG A 185 1.01 -35.53 -6.71
C ARG A 185 1.22 -34.14 -7.31
N LYS A 186 0.34 -33.76 -8.22
CA LYS A 186 0.31 -32.41 -8.78
C LYS A 186 -0.13 -31.42 -7.69
N VAL A 187 0.79 -30.53 -7.29
CA VAL A 187 0.51 -29.45 -6.33
C VAL A 187 0.15 -28.18 -7.11
N PRO A 188 -0.93 -27.47 -6.76
CA PRO A 188 -1.29 -26.22 -7.44
C PRO A 188 -0.20 -25.16 -7.21
N LEU A 189 0.25 -24.51 -8.28
CA LEU A 189 1.23 -23.42 -8.20
C LEU A 189 0.53 -22.08 -7.91
N PRO A 190 1.05 -21.26 -7.00
CA PRO A 190 0.50 -19.93 -6.72
C PRO A 190 0.86 -18.95 -7.83
N LYS A 191 0.06 -17.90 -8.02
CA LYS A 191 0.52 -16.72 -8.76
C LYS A 191 1.62 -15.99 -7.98
N PHE A 192 2.34 -15.08 -8.65
CA PHE A 192 3.29 -14.19 -7.98
C PHE A 192 2.62 -13.50 -6.79
N HIS A 193 3.26 -13.55 -5.63
CA HIS A 193 2.80 -12.89 -4.41
C HIS A 193 3.97 -12.60 -3.48
N PHE A 194 3.68 -11.87 -2.41
CA PHE A 194 4.65 -11.56 -1.38
C PHE A 194 4.34 -12.32 -0.09
N LEU A 195 5.38 -12.70 0.64
CA LEU A 195 5.29 -13.13 2.03
C LEU A 195 6.07 -12.14 2.88
N HIS A 196 5.39 -11.43 3.77
CA HIS A 196 6.03 -10.50 4.70
C HIS A 196 6.26 -11.19 6.03
N THR A 197 7.46 -11.04 6.57
CA THR A 197 7.93 -11.79 7.72
C THR A 197 8.72 -10.90 8.68
N GLN A 198 8.55 -11.18 9.97
CA GLN A 198 9.24 -10.53 11.07
C GLN A 198 9.68 -11.58 12.07
N ILE A 199 10.97 -11.56 12.46
CA ILE A 199 11.55 -12.48 13.44
C ILE A 199 11.96 -11.69 14.69
N HIS A 200 11.69 -12.26 15.86
CA HIS A 200 12.20 -11.81 17.14
C HIS A 200 12.98 -12.93 17.81
N GLN A 201 14.21 -12.64 18.20
CA GLN A 201 15.07 -13.56 18.92
C GLN A 201 15.31 -13.07 20.35
N GLN A 202 15.25 -13.97 21.31
CA GLN A 202 15.52 -13.71 22.71
C GLN A 202 16.16 -14.94 23.39
N LYS A 203 16.68 -14.74 24.60
CA LYS A 203 17.18 -15.83 25.44
C LYS A 203 16.12 -16.22 26.46
N ASP A 204 16.00 -17.51 26.74
CA ASP A 204 15.30 -18.03 27.91
C ASP A 204 16.25 -17.96 29.12
N PRO A 205 15.95 -17.17 30.16
CA PRO A 205 16.82 -17.06 31.33
C PRO A 205 16.97 -18.37 32.12
N LYS A 206 16.13 -19.38 31.85
CA LYS A 206 16.18 -20.69 32.51
C LYS A 206 17.00 -21.74 31.76
N ASP A 207 17.33 -21.52 30.49
CA ASP A 207 18.13 -22.45 29.71
C ASP A 207 19.61 -22.06 29.74
N THR A 208 20.43 -22.94 30.32
CA THR A 208 21.87 -22.71 30.48
C THR A 208 22.69 -23.14 29.26
N ARG A 209 22.08 -23.76 28.25
CA ARG A 209 22.76 -24.18 27.01
C ARG A 209 22.96 -22.97 26.11
N ASP A 210 23.84 -23.08 25.10
CA ASP A 210 23.85 -22.08 24.04
C ASP A 210 22.61 -22.26 23.15
N HIS A 211 21.66 -21.34 23.30
CA HIS A 211 20.29 -21.49 22.78
C HIS A 211 19.72 -20.17 22.25
N ILE A 212 18.59 -20.25 21.55
CA ILE A 212 17.78 -19.10 21.16
C ILE A 212 16.30 -19.47 21.22
N VAL A 213 15.48 -18.53 21.69
CA VAL A 213 14.03 -18.57 21.50
C VAL A 213 13.71 -17.61 20.39
N GLN A 214 13.05 -18.11 19.34
CA GLN A 214 12.69 -17.33 18.18
C GLN A 214 11.19 -17.37 17.96
N ARG A 215 10.60 -16.19 17.75
CA ARG A 215 9.22 -16.01 17.30
C ARG A 215 9.24 -15.44 15.90
N GLU A 216 8.41 -15.96 15.03
CA GLU A 216 8.21 -15.41 13.70
C GLU A 216 6.74 -15.13 13.45
N ILE A 217 6.48 -14.00 12.79
CA ILE A 217 5.17 -13.60 12.29
C ILE A 217 5.28 -13.46 10.78
N SER A 218 4.48 -14.24 10.05
CA SER A 218 4.55 -14.36 8.59
C SER A 218 3.16 -14.26 7.95
N LYS A 219 2.98 -13.30 7.03
CA LYS A 219 1.71 -13.00 6.35
C LYS A 219 1.91 -12.86 4.85
N ALA A 220 1.20 -13.66 4.08
CA ALA A 220 1.16 -13.53 2.64
C ALA A 220 0.20 -12.40 2.24
N GLN A 221 0.55 -11.72 1.16
CA GLN A 221 -0.25 -10.66 0.59
C GLN A 221 -0.16 -10.70 -0.94
N HIS A 222 -1.25 -10.27 -1.58
CA HIS A 222 -1.23 -10.04 -3.01
C HIS A 222 -0.17 -8.99 -3.35
N PRO A 223 0.46 -9.09 -4.51
CA PRO A 223 1.16 -7.94 -5.05
C PRO A 223 0.11 -6.82 -5.18
N TRP A 224 0.43 -5.60 -4.74
CA TRP A 224 -0.49 -4.48 -4.85
C TRP A 224 -0.85 -4.29 -6.33
N LEU A 225 -2.05 -4.73 -6.73
CA LEU A 225 -2.57 -4.55 -8.06
C LEU A 225 -3.42 -3.29 -8.02
N ALA A 226 -3.17 -2.36 -8.93
CA ALA A 226 -3.98 -1.16 -9.16
C ALA A 226 -5.51 -1.40 -9.22
N GLY A 227 -5.95 -2.66 -9.38
CA GLY A 227 -7.36 -3.06 -9.33
C GLY A 227 -7.96 -3.33 -7.94
N ASN A 228 -7.17 -3.45 -6.86
CA ASN A 228 -7.68 -3.86 -5.55
C ASN A 228 -7.83 -2.73 -4.52
N ALA A 229 -7.27 -1.54 -4.76
CA ALA A 229 -7.41 -0.38 -3.86
C ALA A 229 -8.70 0.42 -4.08
N VAL A 230 -9.62 -0.05 -4.93
CA VAL A 230 -10.62 0.84 -5.56
C VAL A 230 -11.98 0.16 -5.77
N ARG A 231 -12.48 -0.73 -4.90
CA ARG A 231 -13.80 -1.33 -5.16
C ARG A 231 -14.96 -0.35 -4.94
N GLY A 232 -14.93 0.43 -3.85
CA GLY A 232 -15.89 1.51 -3.63
C GLY A 232 -15.70 2.66 -4.63
N ARG A 233 -14.48 3.22 -4.68
CA ARG A 233 -14.13 4.36 -5.55
C ARG A 233 -14.37 4.11 -7.05
N VAL A 234 -14.24 2.88 -7.57
CA VAL A 234 -14.51 2.59 -9.00
C VAL A 234 -15.98 2.79 -9.32
N LEU A 235 -16.91 2.41 -8.44
CA LEU A 235 -18.35 2.58 -8.66
C LEU A 235 -18.72 4.06 -8.82
N PHE A 236 -17.97 4.96 -8.19
CA PHE A 236 -18.18 6.41 -8.21
C PHE A 236 -17.17 7.17 -9.08
N SER A 237 -16.42 6.46 -9.93
CA SER A 237 -15.39 7.05 -10.81
C SER A 237 -15.96 7.76 -12.04
N LYS A 238 -17.25 7.56 -12.31
CA LYS A 238 -18.00 8.18 -13.41
C LYS A 238 -19.11 9.07 -12.82
N PRO A 239 -19.67 10.00 -13.61
CA PRO A 239 -20.84 10.75 -13.19
C PRO A 239 -21.96 9.85 -12.69
N MET A 240 -22.57 10.24 -11.59
CA MET A 240 -23.63 9.51 -10.90
C MET A 240 -24.91 10.34 -10.86
N THR A 241 -26.03 9.66 -10.72
CA THR A 241 -27.31 10.30 -10.40
C THR A 241 -27.76 9.92 -8.99
N SER A 242 -28.72 10.65 -8.46
CA SER A 242 -29.34 10.37 -7.17
C SER A 242 -30.85 10.55 -7.21
N LYS A 243 -31.54 9.78 -6.38
CA LYS A 243 -32.97 9.94 -6.11
C LYS A 243 -33.21 9.89 -4.61
N THR A 244 -34.00 10.83 -4.11
CA THR A 244 -34.33 10.94 -2.69
C THR A 244 -35.84 10.92 -2.52
N GLU A 245 -36.33 10.09 -1.61
CA GLU A 245 -37.71 10.11 -1.13
C GLU A 245 -37.70 10.38 0.38
N ILE A 246 -38.39 11.44 0.81
CA ILE A 246 -38.50 11.82 2.22
C ILE A 246 -39.95 11.71 2.66
N ASP A 247 -40.19 10.86 3.66
CA ASP A 247 -41.41 10.84 4.47
C ASP A 247 -41.18 11.66 5.73
N GLY A 248 -41.79 12.85 5.79
CA GLY A 248 -41.54 13.84 6.84
C GLY A 248 -42.76 14.09 7.73
N GLU A 249 -42.49 14.39 9.01
CA GLU A 249 -43.44 14.97 9.94
C GLU A 249 -42.75 16.06 10.76
N ILE A 250 -43.33 17.26 10.83
CA ILE A 250 -42.84 18.34 11.69
C ILE A 250 -43.98 18.93 12.51
N ASN A 251 -43.84 18.94 13.84
CA ASN A 251 -44.88 19.37 14.78
C ASN A 251 -46.26 18.73 14.46
N GLY A 252 -46.28 17.45 14.10
CA GLY A 252 -47.48 16.70 13.73
C GLY A 252 -48.00 16.93 12.30
N LYS A 253 -47.42 17.85 11.52
CA LYS A 253 -47.76 18.06 10.10
C LYS A 253 -46.93 17.13 9.22
N LYS A 254 -47.60 16.21 8.52
CA LYS A 254 -46.96 15.28 7.58
C LYS A 254 -46.73 15.92 6.22
N PHE A 255 -45.63 15.56 5.58
CA PHE A 255 -45.27 16.01 4.23
C PHE A 255 -44.43 14.96 3.51
N LYS A 256 -44.36 15.04 2.18
CA LYS A 256 -43.48 14.21 1.36
C LYS A 256 -42.65 15.06 0.42
N VAL A 257 -41.37 14.73 0.26
CA VAL A 257 -40.46 15.38 -0.69
C VAL A 257 -39.83 14.33 -1.60
N ILE A 258 -39.75 14.65 -2.90
CA ILE A 258 -39.00 13.88 -3.88
C ILE A 258 -37.88 14.76 -4.41
N GLY A 259 -36.68 14.20 -4.51
CA GLY A 259 -35.51 14.84 -5.10
C GLY A 259 -34.87 13.97 -6.18
N GLU A 260 -34.42 14.61 -7.25
CA GLU A 260 -33.56 14.01 -8.27
C GLU A 260 -32.30 14.85 -8.42
N GLY A 261 -31.15 14.21 -8.54
CA GLY A 261 -29.89 14.93 -8.56
C GLY A 261 -28.81 14.28 -9.42
N ASP A 262 -27.80 15.08 -9.73
CA ASP A 262 -26.66 14.75 -10.56
C ASP A 262 -25.36 15.05 -9.83
N SER A 263 -24.37 14.17 -9.99
CA SER A 263 -23.03 14.30 -9.46
C SER A 263 -22.03 14.08 -10.61
N PRO A 264 -21.46 15.14 -11.20
CA PRO A 264 -20.38 15.00 -12.18
C PRO A 264 -19.09 14.39 -11.59
N GLY A 265 -19.00 14.30 -10.26
CA GLY A 265 -17.82 13.83 -9.53
C GLY A 265 -17.02 14.98 -8.92
N GLY A 266 -15.92 14.64 -8.24
CA GLY A 266 -15.00 15.65 -7.68
C GLY A 266 -15.56 16.45 -6.50
N GLY A 267 -16.61 15.96 -5.82
CA GLY A 267 -17.18 16.63 -4.66
C GLY A 267 -18.29 17.63 -4.97
N ASP A 268 -18.69 17.79 -6.22
CA ASP A 268 -19.76 18.69 -6.67
C ASP A 268 -21.00 17.87 -7.05
N PHE A 269 -22.16 18.25 -6.52
CA PHE A 269 -23.43 17.58 -6.84
C PHE A 269 -24.63 18.49 -6.60
N THR A 270 -25.63 18.35 -7.47
CA THR A 270 -26.84 19.20 -7.48
C THR A 270 -28.09 18.32 -7.35
N MET A 271 -29.13 18.81 -6.70
CA MET A 271 -30.41 18.14 -6.51
C MET A 271 -31.54 19.14 -6.70
N HIS A 272 -32.51 18.76 -7.52
CA HIS A 272 -33.79 19.43 -7.62
C HIS A 272 -34.82 18.64 -6.82
N ALA A 273 -35.41 19.26 -5.80
CA ALA A 273 -36.37 18.61 -4.91
C ALA A 273 -37.65 19.43 -4.78
N TYR A 274 -38.79 18.75 -4.68
CA TYR A 274 -40.10 19.40 -4.52
C TYR A 274 -40.99 18.64 -3.55
N CYS A 275 -41.88 19.38 -2.89
CA CYS A 275 -42.87 18.82 -1.96
C CYS A 275 -44.08 18.29 -2.74
N THR A 276 -44.38 17.01 -2.60
CA THR A 276 -45.51 16.36 -3.31
C THR A 276 -46.84 16.55 -2.59
N THR A 277 -46.80 16.99 -1.34
CA THR A 277 -47.99 17.22 -0.49
C THR A 277 -48.41 18.69 -0.43
N GLY A 278 -47.97 19.51 -1.39
CA GLY A 278 -48.27 20.94 -1.44
C GLY A 278 -47.12 21.79 -0.87
N GLU A 279 -47.45 22.83 -0.12
CA GLU A 279 -46.43 23.70 0.49
C GLU A 279 -45.64 22.96 1.59
N LEU A 280 -44.32 23.05 1.55
CA LEU A 280 -43.45 22.49 2.56
C LEU A 280 -43.69 23.24 3.90
N PRO A 281 -43.97 22.51 5.01
CA PRO A 281 -44.36 23.12 6.28
C PRO A 281 -43.20 23.73 7.08
N LEU A 282 -41.99 23.75 6.50
CA LEU A 282 -40.78 24.29 7.09
C LEU A 282 -39.90 24.95 6.02
N SER A 283 -38.87 25.68 6.44
CA SER A 283 -37.88 26.27 5.54
C SER A 283 -37.13 25.21 4.72
N TRP A 284 -37.03 25.43 3.41
CA TRP A 284 -36.15 24.63 2.53
C TRP A 284 -34.68 24.68 2.98
N VAL A 285 -34.26 25.77 3.63
CA VAL A 285 -32.90 25.88 4.17
C VAL A 285 -32.67 24.81 5.24
N VAL A 286 -33.66 24.47 6.08
CA VAL A 286 -33.55 23.38 7.06
C VAL A 286 -33.48 22.00 6.38
N MET A 287 -34.12 21.86 5.22
CA MET A 287 -34.07 20.64 4.41
C MET A 287 -32.70 20.39 3.75
N GLY A 288 -31.77 21.35 3.84
CA GLY A 288 -30.46 21.16 3.22
C GLY A 288 -29.71 19.95 3.76
N SER A 289 -29.82 19.68 5.07
CA SER A 289 -29.15 18.52 5.65
C SER A 289 -29.83 17.19 5.26
N PRO A 290 -31.16 17.03 5.38
CA PRO A 290 -31.89 15.85 4.93
C PRO A 290 -31.83 15.54 3.42
N LEU A 291 -31.57 16.52 2.55
CA LEU A 291 -31.55 16.33 1.09
C LEU A 291 -30.19 15.85 0.58
N GLN A 292 -29.18 16.74 0.50
CA GLN A 292 -27.89 16.45 -0.12
C GLN A 292 -26.74 16.25 0.88
N TYR A 293 -26.78 16.90 2.03
CA TYR A 293 -25.77 16.77 3.08
C TYR A 293 -25.78 15.37 3.75
N GLY A 294 -26.48 14.39 3.18
CA GLY A 294 -26.37 12.98 3.53
C GLY A 294 -25.68 12.15 2.45
N PHE A 295 -25.45 12.69 1.25
CA PHE A 295 -24.79 12.02 0.13
C PHE A 295 -23.26 12.16 0.23
N HIS A 296 -22.70 11.86 1.39
CA HIS A 296 -21.26 11.98 1.62
C HIS A 296 -20.43 11.07 0.70
N MET A 297 -21.03 10.04 0.08
CA MET A 297 -20.37 9.21 -0.94
C MET A 297 -19.97 10.00 -2.21
N PHE A 298 -20.58 11.17 -2.47
CA PHE A 298 -20.20 12.04 -3.57
C PHE A 298 -19.14 13.09 -3.21
N ALA A 299 -18.77 13.20 -1.94
CA ALA A 299 -17.73 14.13 -1.51
C ALA A 299 -16.36 13.74 -2.10
N HIS A 300 -15.52 14.75 -2.33
CA HIS A 300 -14.16 14.56 -2.78
C HIS A 300 -13.25 14.14 -1.63
N TYR A 301 -12.73 12.92 -1.70
CA TYR A 301 -11.69 12.46 -0.79
C TYR A 301 -10.37 12.38 -1.56
N PRO A 302 -9.29 13.00 -1.06
CA PRO A 302 -7.93 12.70 -1.49
C PRO A 302 -7.67 11.19 -1.49
N ASP A 303 -6.82 10.70 -2.39
CA ASP A 303 -6.63 9.26 -2.61
C ASP A 303 -6.04 8.53 -1.39
N GLU A 304 -5.33 9.26 -0.53
CA GLU A 304 -4.77 8.79 0.74
C GLU A 304 -5.79 8.62 1.87
N MET A 305 -7.00 9.15 1.70
CA MET A 305 -8.06 9.08 2.70
C MET A 305 -9.00 7.91 2.42
N VAL A 306 -9.30 7.12 3.44
CA VAL A 306 -10.35 6.10 3.37
C VAL A 306 -11.69 6.79 3.14
N HIS A 307 -12.28 6.57 1.96
CA HIS A 307 -13.62 7.07 1.64
C HIS A 307 -14.67 6.09 2.17
N TYR A 308 -14.87 6.10 3.48
CA TYR A 308 -15.73 5.14 4.19
C TYR A 308 -17.10 4.98 3.53
N PHE A 309 -17.72 6.09 3.11
CA PHE A 309 -19.05 6.08 2.48
C PHE A 309 -19.08 5.31 1.15
N GLN A 310 -18.04 5.44 0.32
CA GLN A 310 -17.95 4.69 -0.94
C GLN A 310 -17.58 3.22 -0.68
N GLU A 311 -16.78 2.94 0.34
CA GLU A 311 -16.39 1.57 0.71
C GLU A 311 -17.58 0.72 1.19
N CYS A 312 -18.65 1.34 1.69
CA CYS A 312 -19.89 0.65 2.04
C CYS A 312 -20.68 0.12 0.83
N PHE A 313 -20.38 0.57 -0.40
CA PHE A 313 -21.07 0.11 -1.61
C PHE A 313 -20.39 -1.13 -2.23
N PRO A 314 -21.14 -1.98 -2.96
CA PRO A 314 -22.51 -1.78 -3.46
C PRO A 314 -23.64 -2.00 -2.44
N GLU A 315 -23.37 -2.56 -1.27
CA GLU A 315 -24.38 -2.92 -0.27
C GLU A 315 -25.08 -1.71 0.35
N GLY A 316 -24.36 -0.58 0.44
CA GLY A 316 -24.89 0.68 0.97
C GLY A 316 -24.70 0.83 2.48
N TYR A 317 -25.24 1.93 3.01
CA TYR A 317 -25.15 2.27 4.42
C TYR A 317 -26.41 2.97 4.92
N THR A 318 -26.58 2.96 6.24
CA THR A 318 -27.59 3.77 6.92
C THR A 318 -26.93 4.96 7.59
N LEU A 319 -27.67 6.08 7.64
CA LEU A 319 -27.27 7.29 8.37
C LEU A 319 -28.41 7.72 9.28
N THR A 320 -28.14 7.83 10.58
CA THR A 320 -29.07 8.46 11.53
C THR A 320 -28.50 9.78 11.97
N ARG A 321 -29.30 10.85 11.93
CA ARG A 321 -28.90 12.21 12.28
C ARG A 321 -29.86 12.83 13.26
N SER A 322 -29.32 13.58 14.21
CA SER A 322 -30.04 14.56 15.03
C SER A 322 -29.46 15.94 14.78
N LEU A 323 -30.32 16.94 14.57
CA LEU A 323 -30.00 18.34 14.40
C LEU A 323 -30.81 19.14 15.42
N ARG A 324 -30.15 19.64 16.46
CA ARG A 324 -30.77 20.34 17.59
C ARG A 324 -30.56 21.84 17.45
N PHE A 325 -31.63 22.57 17.17
CA PHE A 325 -31.58 24.02 16.99
C PHE A 325 -31.52 24.72 18.36
N GLU A 326 -30.62 25.68 18.50
CA GLU A 326 -30.52 26.47 19.73
C GLU A 326 -31.85 27.18 20.02
N ASN A 327 -32.38 26.97 21.23
CA ASN A 327 -33.63 27.56 21.72
C ASN A 327 -34.87 27.25 20.84
N ASP A 328 -34.86 26.15 20.09
CA ASP A 328 -35.94 25.75 19.19
C ASP A 328 -36.02 24.20 19.12
N GLY A 329 -36.71 23.67 18.11
CA GLY A 329 -36.96 22.25 17.96
C GLY A 329 -35.75 21.39 17.61
N THR A 330 -36.00 20.08 17.53
CA THR A 330 -35.02 19.08 17.09
C THR A 330 -35.55 18.36 15.86
N LEU A 331 -34.68 18.20 14.86
CA LEU A 331 -34.91 17.41 13.67
C LEU A 331 -34.13 16.10 13.74
N THR A 332 -34.80 14.97 13.60
CA THR A 332 -34.18 13.64 13.52
C THR A 332 -34.48 13.02 12.18
N THR A 333 -33.46 12.46 11.52
CA THR A 333 -33.63 11.77 10.23
C THR A 333 -32.93 10.42 10.23
N HIS A 334 -33.55 9.44 9.59
CA HIS A 334 -32.94 8.15 9.29
C HIS A 334 -32.95 7.91 7.78
N HIS A 335 -31.78 7.66 7.22
CA HIS A 335 -31.52 7.48 5.80
C HIS A 335 -31.07 6.05 5.54
N ASN A 336 -31.58 5.46 4.47
CA ASN A 336 -31.06 4.23 3.87
C ASN A 336 -30.61 4.51 2.44
N TYR A 337 -29.34 4.24 2.15
CA TYR A 337 -28.74 4.46 0.83
C TYR A 337 -28.48 3.15 0.12
N GLU A 338 -28.97 3.04 -1.11
CA GLU A 338 -28.83 1.86 -1.96
C GLU A 338 -28.32 2.25 -3.35
N LEU A 339 -27.56 1.36 -3.99
CA LEU A 339 -27.06 1.57 -5.34
C LEU A 339 -27.88 0.80 -6.37
N SER A 340 -28.31 1.48 -7.43
CA SER A 340 -29.04 0.91 -8.56
C SER A 340 -28.37 1.36 -9.86
N GLY A 341 -27.42 0.57 -10.36
CA GLY A 341 -26.58 0.97 -11.50
C GLY A 341 -25.73 2.19 -11.15
N THR A 342 -25.87 3.27 -11.90
CA THR A 342 -25.21 4.58 -11.66
C THR A 342 -26.09 5.56 -10.88
N CYS A 343 -27.12 5.06 -10.19
CA CYS A 343 -28.06 5.87 -9.41
C CYS A 343 -28.03 5.48 -7.93
N VAL A 344 -27.73 6.43 -7.05
CA VAL A 344 -27.86 6.25 -5.60
C VAL A 344 -29.27 6.62 -5.16
N LYS A 345 -29.98 5.70 -4.53
CA LYS A 345 -31.33 5.93 -4.00
C LYS A 345 -31.26 6.12 -2.50
N ALA A 346 -31.86 7.19 -2.00
CA ALA A 346 -32.01 7.49 -0.60
C ALA A 346 -33.50 7.43 -0.19
N LYS A 347 -33.81 6.60 0.80
CA LYS A 347 -35.09 6.63 1.50
C LYS A 347 -34.89 7.24 2.87
N VAL A 348 -35.64 8.30 3.16
CA VAL A 348 -35.45 9.10 4.36
C VAL A 348 -36.75 9.18 5.15
N THR A 349 -36.67 8.90 6.44
CA THR A 349 -37.72 9.25 7.40
C THR A 349 -37.26 10.46 8.20
N LEU A 350 -38.13 11.46 8.34
CA LEU A 350 -37.81 12.72 9.01
C LEU A 350 -38.88 13.03 10.07
N LYS A 351 -38.42 13.34 11.28
CA LYS A 351 -39.28 13.80 12.38
C LYS A 351 -38.71 15.07 13.01
N GLY A 352 -39.48 16.15 12.95
CA GLY A 352 -39.24 17.40 13.65
C GLY A 352 -40.20 17.57 14.81
N ALA A 353 -39.69 17.89 16.00
CA ALA A 353 -40.50 18.08 17.19
C ALA A 353 -40.10 19.35 17.95
N SER A 354 -41.08 19.94 18.64
CA SER A 354 -40.92 21.10 19.52
C SER A 354 -40.37 22.35 18.84
N PHE A 355 -40.63 22.51 17.54
CA PHE A 355 -40.29 23.76 16.86
C PHE A 355 -41.27 24.88 17.28
N ASP A 356 -40.77 26.08 17.53
CA ASP A 356 -41.63 27.24 17.77
C ASP A 356 -42.44 27.53 16.49
N PRO A 357 -43.79 27.53 16.53
CA PRO A 357 -44.62 27.88 15.38
C PRO A 357 -44.31 29.27 14.80
N ASN A 358 -43.76 30.19 15.60
CA ASN A 358 -43.31 31.52 15.17
C ASN A 358 -41.80 31.59 14.89
N GLY A 359 -41.08 30.49 15.10
CA GLY A 359 -39.65 30.40 14.89
C GLY A 359 -39.25 30.42 13.41
N PRO A 360 -37.97 30.68 13.09
CA PRO A 360 -37.48 30.85 11.72
C PRO A 360 -37.57 29.56 10.88
N ALA A 361 -37.54 28.37 11.50
CA ALA A 361 -37.75 27.12 10.80
C ALA A 361 -39.18 27.00 10.24
N MET A 362 -40.18 27.37 11.04
CA MET A 362 -41.60 27.26 10.69
C MET A 362 -42.10 28.42 9.84
N THR A 363 -41.55 29.62 10.04
CA THR A 363 -41.94 30.86 9.31
C THR A 363 -41.13 31.10 8.04
N LYS A 364 -40.28 30.14 7.63
CA LYS A 364 -39.38 30.28 6.47
C LYS A 364 -38.50 31.54 6.59
N GLY A 365 -37.98 31.77 7.79
CA GLY A 365 -37.17 32.92 8.17
C GLY A 365 -35.67 32.78 7.88
N PHE A 366 -35.20 31.58 7.54
CA PHE A 366 -33.81 31.35 7.11
C PHE A 366 -33.60 31.68 5.63
N VAL A 367 -32.40 32.18 5.30
CA VAL A 367 -31.99 32.53 3.94
C VAL A 367 -30.89 31.62 3.40
N GLU A 368 -29.93 31.21 4.22
CA GLU A 368 -28.84 30.32 3.81
C GLU A 368 -28.25 29.54 4.99
N GLN A 369 -27.43 28.53 4.66
CA GLN A 369 -26.51 27.88 5.59
C GLN A 369 -25.10 28.36 5.29
N LEU A 370 -24.34 28.74 6.32
CA LEU A 370 -22.93 29.03 6.14
C LEU A 370 -22.13 27.74 5.88
N PRO A 371 -20.97 27.82 5.20
CA PRO A 371 -20.07 26.69 5.05
C PRO A 371 -19.74 26.05 6.41
N ASN A 372 -19.73 24.72 6.45
CA ASN A 372 -19.54 23.99 7.69
C ASN A 372 -18.38 22.98 7.58
N GLN A 373 -17.86 22.61 8.74
CA GLN A 373 -16.83 21.59 8.89
C GLN A 373 -17.40 20.45 9.74
N VAL A 374 -17.24 19.22 9.27
CA VAL A 374 -17.72 18.01 9.91
C VAL A 374 -16.55 17.19 10.41
N GLN A 375 -16.54 16.91 11.69
CA GLN A 375 -15.62 15.98 12.32
C GLN A 375 -16.09 14.56 12.04
N ILE A 376 -15.23 13.70 11.51
CA ILE A 376 -15.53 12.30 11.21
C ILE A 376 -14.52 11.42 11.95
N PHE A 377 -14.98 10.44 12.71
CA PHE A 377 -14.11 9.50 13.44
C PHE A 377 -14.73 8.10 13.55
N PRO A 378 -13.91 7.05 13.70
CA PRO A 378 -14.35 5.69 14.04
C PRO A 378 -15.25 5.66 15.26
N HIS A 379 -16.35 4.92 15.17
CA HIS A 379 -17.24 4.69 16.30
C HIS A 379 -17.93 3.33 16.15
N ASP A 380 -17.64 2.40 17.07
CA ASP A 380 -18.09 1.01 17.04
C ASP A 380 -17.76 0.31 15.69
N ASP A 381 -18.78 -0.21 15.02
CA ASP A 381 -18.74 -0.89 13.72
C ASP A 381 -18.89 0.06 12.52
N GLY A 382 -18.88 1.38 12.76
CA GLY A 382 -18.95 2.39 11.72
C GLY A 382 -18.27 3.70 12.07
N ILE A 383 -18.90 4.81 11.72
CA ILE A 383 -18.36 6.16 11.98
C ILE A 383 -19.39 7.06 12.62
N ARG A 384 -18.90 8.08 13.32
CA ARG A 384 -19.71 9.16 13.87
C ARG A 384 -19.27 10.49 13.27
N LEU A 385 -20.24 11.36 13.02
CA LEU A 385 -20.04 12.70 12.47
C LEU A 385 -20.59 13.76 13.42
N LEU A 386 -19.79 14.77 13.71
CA LEU A 386 -20.19 15.92 14.55
C LEU A 386 -19.95 17.23 13.79
N SER A 387 -20.91 18.15 13.81
CA SER A 387 -20.75 19.50 13.27
C SER A 387 -21.73 20.48 13.90
N ASP A 388 -21.41 21.76 13.82
CA ASP A 388 -22.33 22.86 14.11
C ASP A 388 -22.74 23.50 12.78
N VAL A 389 -24.04 23.54 12.51
CA VAL A 389 -24.60 24.13 11.29
C VAL A 389 -25.13 25.52 11.63
N VAL A 390 -24.64 26.55 10.93
CA VAL A 390 -25.03 27.93 11.16
C VAL A 390 -26.00 28.38 10.08
N PHE A 391 -27.21 28.75 10.49
CA PHE A 391 -28.27 29.26 9.63
C PHE A 391 -28.35 30.78 9.73
N VAL A 392 -28.40 31.47 8.59
CA VAL A 392 -28.60 32.93 8.53
C VAL A 392 -30.09 33.22 8.40
N LYS A 393 -30.59 34.17 9.18
CA LYS A 393 -31.98 34.63 9.16
C LYS A 393 -32.14 35.86 8.25
N LYS A 394 -33.38 36.15 7.85
CA LYS A 394 -33.74 37.32 7.03
C LYS A 394 -33.34 38.67 7.64
N ASP A 395 -33.22 38.76 8.96
CA ASP A 395 -32.79 39.96 9.69
C ASP A 395 -31.25 40.10 9.79
N GLY A 396 -30.50 39.15 9.23
CA GLY A 396 -29.04 39.11 9.28
C GLY A 396 -28.45 38.44 10.53
N THR A 397 -29.27 38.06 11.51
CA THR A 397 -28.80 37.28 12.67
C THR A 397 -28.65 35.79 12.33
N THR A 398 -27.98 35.03 13.19
CA THR A 398 -27.77 33.59 13.00
C THR A 398 -28.48 32.73 14.03
N GLN A 399 -28.63 31.45 13.73
CA GLN A 399 -29.00 30.40 14.68
C GLN A 399 -28.15 29.17 14.41
N ILE A 400 -27.63 28.55 15.46
CA ILE A 400 -26.82 27.34 15.36
C ILE A 400 -27.72 26.13 15.58
N ALA A 401 -27.44 25.06 14.85
CA ALA A 401 -27.96 23.75 15.17
C ALA A 401 -26.81 22.73 15.30
N HIS A 402 -26.79 22.03 16.43
CA HIS A 402 -25.78 21.01 16.71
C HIS A 402 -26.17 19.70 16.02
N GLN A 403 -25.27 19.18 15.19
CA GLN A 403 -25.45 17.96 14.43
C GLN A 403 -24.66 16.79 15.05
N ASP A 404 -25.34 15.65 15.19
CA ASP A 404 -24.75 14.38 15.57
C ASP A 404 -25.28 13.27 14.64
N CYS A 405 -24.39 12.58 13.95
CA CYS A 405 -24.76 11.50 13.03
C CYS A 405 -24.00 10.20 13.32
N TYR A 406 -24.68 9.08 13.11
CA TYR A 406 -24.13 7.73 13.16
C TYR A 406 -24.31 7.07 11.80
N VAL A 407 -23.26 6.46 11.28
CA VAL A 407 -23.26 5.80 9.97
C VAL A 407 -22.80 4.37 10.13
N LYS A 408 -23.56 3.43 9.58
CA LYS A 408 -23.29 1.99 9.64
C LYS A 408 -23.45 1.32 8.28
N PRO A 409 -22.58 0.36 7.93
CA PRO A 409 -22.73 -0.39 6.70
C PRO A 409 -23.95 -1.32 6.78
N VAL A 410 -24.65 -1.53 5.67
CA VAL A 410 -25.78 -2.48 5.60
C VAL A 410 -25.29 -3.92 5.39
N GLY A 411 -24.18 -4.09 4.66
CA GLY A 411 -23.61 -5.41 4.36
C GLY A 411 -22.86 -6.07 5.53
N THR A 412 -22.66 -7.38 5.45
CA THR A 412 -21.86 -8.17 6.40
C THR A 412 -20.35 -8.10 6.16
N ARG A 413 -19.95 -7.43 5.07
CA ARG A 413 -18.55 -7.25 4.68
C ARG A 413 -17.84 -6.32 5.68
N LYS A 414 -16.62 -6.69 6.07
CA LYS A 414 -15.77 -5.84 6.90
C LYS A 414 -15.35 -4.59 6.11
N ILE A 415 -15.70 -3.42 6.63
CA ILE A 415 -15.34 -2.12 6.05
C ILE A 415 -14.14 -1.53 6.80
N THR A 416 -13.18 -0.97 6.07
CA THR A 416 -12.05 -0.25 6.67
C THR A 416 -12.53 1.06 7.29
N LEU A 417 -12.25 1.27 8.58
CA LEU A 417 -12.58 2.51 9.27
C LEU A 417 -11.55 3.61 8.92
N PRO A 418 -11.97 4.87 8.71
CA PRO A 418 -11.07 5.98 8.42
C PRO A 418 -10.36 6.47 9.69
N GLN A 419 -9.26 7.20 9.56
CA GLN A 419 -8.73 8.00 10.68
C GLN A 419 -9.63 9.21 10.94
N PHE A 420 -9.44 9.90 12.08
CA PHE A 420 -10.12 11.18 12.32
C PHE A 420 -9.78 12.18 11.20
N HIS A 421 -10.80 12.82 10.65
CA HIS A 421 -10.64 13.82 9.60
C HIS A 421 -11.81 14.80 9.56
N PHE A 422 -11.68 15.81 8.71
CA PHE A 422 -12.72 16.79 8.46
C PHE A 422 -13.35 16.60 7.08
N LEU A 423 -14.64 16.89 6.98
CA LEU A 423 -15.33 17.17 5.73
C LEU A 423 -15.73 18.64 5.72
N HIS A 424 -15.27 19.39 4.72
CA HIS A 424 -15.67 20.77 4.49
C HIS A 424 -16.79 20.80 3.49
N THR A 425 -17.88 21.47 3.81
CA THR A 425 -19.07 21.45 2.96
C THR A 425 -19.68 22.83 2.83
N GLN A 426 -20.10 23.15 1.61
CA GLN A 426 -20.86 24.34 1.31
C GLN A 426 -22.13 23.96 0.54
N ILE A 427 -23.25 24.50 0.98
CA ILE A 427 -24.56 24.32 0.34
C ILE A 427 -25.02 25.67 -0.19
N ALA A 428 -25.51 25.69 -1.42
CA ALA A 428 -26.22 26.81 -2.01
C ALA A 428 -27.61 26.36 -2.46
N GLN A 429 -28.63 27.16 -2.15
CA GLN A 429 -30.01 26.90 -2.56
C GLN A 429 -30.50 27.99 -3.50
N SER A 430 -31.26 27.60 -4.50
CA SER A 430 -31.90 28.47 -5.48
C SER A 430 -33.28 27.93 -5.86
N LYS A 431 -33.98 28.69 -6.70
CA LYS A 431 -35.25 28.29 -7.32
C LYS A 431 -35.03 28.11 -8.82
N ASP A 432 -35.68 27.11 -9.39
CA ASP A 432 -35.86 26.96 -10.83
C ASP A 432 -37.09 27.76 -11.26
N SER A 433 -36.90 28.77 -12.10
CA SER A 433 -38.00 29.61 -12.58
C SER A 433 -39.01 28.86 -13.46
N SER A 434 -38.67 27.65 -13.92
CA SER A 434 -39.55 26.80 -14.74
C SER A 434 -40.39 25.79 -13.94
N ASP A 435 -40.15 25.65 -12.64
CA ASP A 435 -40.91 24.77 -11.75
C ASP A 435 -41.88 25.58 -10.88
N ASP A 436 -43.18 25.34 -11.04
CA ASP A 436 -44.25 26.03 -10.33
C ASP A 436 -44.59 25.41 -8.97
N ARG A 437 -44.01 24.25 -8.64
CA ARG A 437 -44.22 23.55 -7.37
C ARG A 437 -43.44 24.23 -6.23
N ASP A 438 -43.78 23.92 -4.98
CA ASP A 438 -42.91 24.30 -3.87
C ASP A 438 -41.65 23.42 -3.90
N HIS A 439 -40.55 23.98 -4.39
CA HIS A 439 -39.33 23.25 -4.74
C HIS A 439 -38.05 23.97 -4.27
N VAL A 440 -36.90 23.31 -4.36
CA VAL A 440 -35.58 23.89 -4.19
C VAL A 440 -34.60 23.23 -5.14
N VAL A 441 -33.70 24.01 -5.74
CA VAL A 441 -32.49 23.49 -6.36
C VAL A 441 -31.36 23.70 -5.36
N GLN A 442 -30.74 22.62 -4.94
CA GLN A 442 -29.62 22.65 -4.02
C GLN A 442 -28.35 22.18 -4.74
N ARG A 443 -27.25 22.91 -4.55
CA ARG A 443 -25.92 22.47 -4.95
C ARG A 443 -25.05 22.36 -3.72
N GLU A 444 -24.31 21.26 -3.63
CA GLU A 444 -23.35 21.01 -2.57
C GLU A 444 -21.95 20.83 -3.16
N VAL A 445 -20.97 21.44 -2.52
CA VAL A 445 -19.55 21.19 -2.75
C VAL A 445 -18.95 20.67 -1.44
N SER A 446 -18.34 19.48 -1.49
CA SER A 446 -17.87 18.79 -0.30
C SER A 446 -16.49 18.15 -0.50
N LYS A 447 -15.55 18.42 0.41
CA LYS A 447 -14.16 17.97 0.34
C LYS A 447 -13.63 17.51 1.69
N ALA A 448 -12.98 16.35 1.73
CA ALA A 448 -12.33 15.83 2.91
C ALA A 448 -10.88 16.33 3.06
N SER A 449 -10.42 16.43 4.30
CA SER A 449 -9.02 16.71 4.66
C SER A 449 -8.69 16.16 6.04
N TYR A 450 -7.46 15.69 6.25
CA TYR A 450 -6.95 15.45 7.60
C TYR A 450 -6.87 16.76 8.42
N PRO A 451 -6.89 16.68 9.77
CA PRO A 451 -6.58 17.85 10.59
C PRO A 451 -5.17 18.37 10.27
N PHE A 452 -5.00 19.68 10.21
CA PHE A 452 -3.67 20.28 10.12
C PHE A 452 -2.90 19.98 11.41
N LEU A 453 -1.95 19.05 11.35
CA LEU A 453 -0.84 19.07 12.29
C LEU A 453 0.03 20.27 11.93
N VAL A 454 0.20 21.20 12.87
CA VAL A 454 1.14 22.32 12.71
C VAL A 454 2.54 21.71 12.64
N ASN A 455 3.00 21.37 11.43
CA ASN A 455 4.41 21.16 11.15
C ASN A 455 4.92 22.41 10.44
N THR A 456 5.43 23.32 11.26
CA THR A 456 6.21 24.48 10.85
C THR A 456 7.53 24.02 10.23
N ALA A 457 7.55 23.82 8.92
CA ALA A 457 8.71 24.00 8.05
C ALA A 457 8.26 23.82 6.59
N ALA A 458 8.77 24.65 5.68
CA ALA A 458 8.69 24.36 4.25
C ALA A 458 9.54 23.12 3.96
N THR A 459 8.95 21.93 4.12
CA THR A 459 9.56 20.65 3.81
C THR A 459 9.59 20.42 2.30
N GLY A 460 10.49 19.58 1.82
CA GLY A 460 10.53 19.25 0.40
C GLY A 460 9.21 18.67 -0.10
N ARG A 461 8.46 17.97 0.76
CA ARG A 461 7.09 17.49 0.49
C ARG A 461 6.11 18.59 0.06
N ALA A 462 6.21 19.81 0.58
CA ALA A 462 5.33 20.91 0.19
C ALA A 462 5.47 21.29 -1.29
N LEU A 463 6.65 21.10 -1.88
CA LEU A 463 6.91 21.36 -3.30
C LEU A 463 6.15 20.39 -4.23
N PHE A 464 5.78 19.22 -3.71
CA PHE A 464 5.09 18.15 -4.44
C PHE A 464 3.60 18.04 -4.10
N ALA A 465 3.04 19.02 -3.38
CA ALA A 465 1.62 19.04 -3.00
C ALA A 465 0.66 19.35 -4.17
N LYS A 466 1.20 19.66 -5.35
CA LYS A 466 0.45 19.94 -6.58
C LYS A 466 0.86 18.97 -7.68
N PRO A 467 0.04 18.78 -8.73
CA PRO A 467 0.45 18.01 -9.90
C PRO A 467 1.79 18.49 -10.46
N MET A 468 2.67 17.54 -10.73
CA MET A 468 4.03 17.76 -11.21
C MET A 468 4.20 17.21 -12.61
N THR A 469 5.15 17.78 -13.34
CA THR A 469 5.62 17.24 -14.61
C THR A 469 7.05 16.74 -14.49
N SER A 470 7.49 15.95 -15.46
CA SER A 470 8.89 15.55 -15.57
C SER A 470 9.39 15.61 -17.00
N LYS A 471 10.71 15.81 -17.13
CA LYS A 471 11.45 15.62 -18.37
C LYS A 471 12.65 14.74 -18.10
N THR A 472 12.80 13.70 -18.91
CA THR A 472 13.86 12.70 -18.78
C THR A 472 14.70 12.71 -20.03
N ASP A 473 16.01 12.76 -19.84
CA ASP A 473 17.03 12.73 -20.89
C ASP A 473 18.04 11.63 -20.53
N ILE A 474 18.15 10.60 -21.38
CA ILE A 474 18.99 9.43 -21.15
C ILE A 474 19.99 9.27 -22.28
N ASP A 475 21.27 9.41 -21.95
CA ASP A 475 22.39 9.04 -22.81
C ASP A 475 22.85 7.62 -22.46
N GLY A 476 22.70 6.70 -23.40
CA GLY A 476 22.89 5.27 -23.16
C GLY A 476 23.92 4.61 -24.07
N VAL A 477 24.63 3.64 -23.51
CA VAL A 477 25.42 2.66 -24.27
C VAL A 477 25.08 1.27 -23.76
N ILE A 478 24.74 0.33 -24.64
CA ILE A 478 24.61 -1.09 -24.28
C ILE A 478 25.36 -1.97 -25.27
N ASN A 479 26.28 -2.81 -24.76
CA ASN A 479 27.17 -3.63 -25.58
C ASN A 479 27.84 -2.83 -26.72
N GLY A 480 28.29 -1.60 -26.42
CA GLY A 480 28.91 -0.69 -27.38
C GLY A 480 27.93 0.06 -28.32
N LYS A 481 26.64 -0.27 -28.33
CA LYS A 481 25.62 0.44 -29.13
C LYS A 481 25.13 1.67 -28.37
N LYS A 482 25.37 2.86 -28.93
CA LYS A 482 24.88 4.12 -28.37
C LYS A 482 23.40 4.33 -28.70
N PHE A 483 22.68 4.96 -27.78
CA PHE A 483 21.30 5.38 -27.97
C PHE A 483 20.98 6.60 -27.11
N HIS A 484 19.91 7.32 -27.46
CA HIS A 484 19.42 8.46 -26.69
C HIS A 484 17.90 8.33 -26.53
N VAL A 485 17.40 8.47 -25.29
CA VAL A 485 15.96 8.39 -24.98
C VAL A 485 15.51 9.70 -24.34
N VAL A 486 14.38 10.21 -24.82
CA VAL A 486 13.72 11.39 -24.27
C VAL A 486 12.35 10.98 -23.75
N GLY A 487 11.98 11.50 -22.58
CA GLY A 487 10.67 11.23 -21.98
C GLY A 487 10.04 12.47 -21.37
N GLU A 488 8.72 12.55 -21.46
CA GLU A 488 7.90 13.55 -20.80
C GLU A 488 6.87 12.86 -19.90
N GLY A 489 6.79 13.32 -18.66
CA GLY A 489 5.95 12.68 -17.66
C GLY A 489 5.11 13.65 -16.86
N SER A 490 4.16 13.08 -16.14
CA SER A 490 3.22 13.78 -15.27
C SER A 490 2.85 12.91 -14.08
N SER A 491 2.71 13.54 -12.92
CA SER A 491 2.21 12.93 -11.70
C SER A 491 1.10 13.81 -11.13
N PRO A 492 -0.13 13.28 -10.92
CA PRO A 492 -1.15 14.00 -10.16
C PRO A 492 -0.85 14.03 -8.64
N GLY A 493 0.17 13.32 -8.17
CA GLY A 493 0.42 13.04 -6.76
C GLY A 493 -0.03 11.62 -6.39
N GLY A 494 -0.05 11.31 -5.08
CA GLY A 494 -0.66 10.08 -4.58
C GLY A 494 0.05 8.77 -4.95
N GLY A 495 1.30 8.81 -5.43
CA GLY A 495 2.02 7.60 -5.85
C GLY A 495 1.83 7.20 -7.31
N ASP A 496 1.12 8.00 -8.12
CA ASP A 496 0.91 7.71 -9.54
C ASP A 496 1.82 8.58 -10.41
N PHE A 497 2.56 7.95 -11.32
CA PHE A 497 3.43 8.65 -12.26
C PHE A 497 3.36 8.01 -13.64
N LYS A 498 3.09 8.82 -14.66
CA LYS A 498 3.06 8.38 -16.05
C LYS A 498 4.13 9.10 -16.85
N ILE A 499 4.87 8.36 -17.68
CA ILE A 499 5.84 8.90 -18.63
C ILE A 499 5.59 8.33 -20.02
N HIS A 500 5.71 9.18 -21.03
CA HIS A 500 5.80 8.79 -22.43
C HIS A 500 7.25 9.04 -22.87
N ALA A 501 7.96 7.98 -23.26
CA ALA A 501 9.36 8.06 -23.67
C ALA A 501 9.57 7.42 -25.04
N TYR A 502 10.50 7.96 -25.83
CA TYR A 502 10.87 7.43 -27.14
C TYR A 502 12.39 7.48 -27.35
N CYS A 503 12.89 6.57 -28.18
CA CYS A 503 14.29 6.54 -28.57
C CYS A 503 14.52 7.54 -29.72
N ALA A 504 15.22 8.63 -29.44
CA ALA A 504 15.49 9.70 -30.40
C ALA A 504 16.51 9.28 -31.46
N THR A 505 17.32 8.26 -31.19
CA THR A 505 18.31 7.70 -32.12
C THR A 505 17.75 6.57 -32.99
N GLY A 506 16.43 6.41 -33.07
CA GLY A 506 15.76 5.38 -33.86
C GLY A 506 15.28 4.21 -32.99
N LYS A 507 15.65 2.98 -33.33
CA LYS A 507 15.25 1.79 -32.56
C LYS A 507 16.09 1.65 -31.29
N LEU A 508 15.44 1.43 -30.15
CA LEU A 508 16.10 1.12 -28.89
C LEU A 508 16.86 -0.22 -29.04
N PRO A 509 18.16 -0.30 -28.69
CA PRO A 509 18.97 -1.49 -28.88
C PRO A 509 18.74 -2.59 -27.82
N MET A 510 17.70 -2.47 -27.00
CA MET A 510 17.32 -3.40 -25.95
C MET A 510 15.81 -3.32 -25.67
N SER A 511 15.29 -4.23 -24.84
CA SER A 511 13.88 -4.25 -24.46
C SER A 511 13.46 -3.00 -23.67
N TRP A 512 12.29 -2.45 -24.01
CA TRP A 512 11.67 -1.37 -23.25
C TRP A 512 11.31 -1.79 -21.82
N VAL A 513 11.05 -3.07 -21.57
CA VAL A 513 10.77 -3.58 -20.21
C VAL A 513 11.97 -3.33 -19.28
N VAL A 514 13.19 -3.48 -19.78
CA VAL A 514 14.42 -3.19 -19.02
C VAL A 514 14.57 -1.68 -18.75
N MET A 515 14.02 -0.82 -19.62
CA MET A 515 13.97 0.63 -19.40
C MET A 515 12.99 1.04 -18.29
N GLY A 516 12.16 0.11 -17.79
CA GLY A 516 11.30 0.32 -16.63
C GLY A 516 12.01 1.02 -15.48
N SER A 517 13.20 0.51 -15.14
CA SER A 517 13.93 0.99 -13.98
C SER A 517 14.65 2.33 -14.21
N PRO A 518 15.37 2.54 -15.32
CA PRO A 518 15.92 3.85 -15.67
C PRO A 518 14.87 4.96 -15.85
N LEU A 519 13.65 4.65 -16.29
CA LEU A 519 12.60 5.64 -16.56
C LEU A 519 11.75 6.01 -15.34
N GLN A 520 11.43 5.08 -14.44
CA GLN A 520 10.52 5.36 -13.30
C GLN A 520 10.97 4.83 -11.93
N TYR A 521 11.69 3.70 -11.82
CA TYR A 521 12.32 3.33 -10.52
C TYR A 521 13.31 4.40 -10.01
N GLY A 522 13.65 5.42 -10.80
CA GLY A 522 14.42 6.57 -10.32
C GLY A 522 13.58 7.74 -9.78
N PHE A 523 12.28 7.78 -10.09
CA PHE A 523 11.36 8.87 -9.77
C PHE A 523 10.60 8.66 -8.45
N HIS A 524 11.29 8.12 -7.45
CA HIS A 524 10.67 7.81 -6.16
C HIS A 524 10.10 9.04 -5.45
N MET A 525 10.49 10.28 -5.81
CA MET A 525 9.84 11.50 -5.31
C MET A 525 8.33 11.59 -5.63
N PHE A 526 7.84 10.85 -6.62
CA PHE A 526 6.41 10.77 -6.93
C PHE A 526 5.68 9.63 -6.21
N SER A 527 6.40 8.79 -5.44
CA SER A 527 5.79 7.72 -4.63
C SER A 527 4.93 8.30 -3.52
N TYR A 528 3.88 7.57 -3.14
CA TYR A 528 3.09 7.89 -1.96
C TYR A 528 3.84 7.48 -0.68
N TYR A 529 3.96 8.41 0.27
CA TYR A 529 4.45 8.14 1.61
C TYR A 529 3.38 8.57 2.62
N PRO A 530 3.06 7.75 3.64
CA PRO A 530 2.28 8.19 4.79
C PRO A 530 2.84 9.45 5.46
N GLU A 531 2.02 10.16 6.23
CA GLU A 531 2.42 11.41 6.89
C GLU A 531 3.51 11.22 7.95
N ASP A 532 3.49 10.09 8.65
CA ASP A 532 4.41 9.71 9.71
C ASP A 532 5.74 9.11 9.19
N MET A 533 5.88 8.96 7.87
CA MET A 533 7.10 8.49 7.22
C MET A 533 7.86 9.64 6.54
N VAL A 534 9.17 9.66 6.72
CA VAL A 534 10.05 10.60 6.03
C VAL A 534 10.10 10.27 4.54
N HIS A 535 9.58 11.16 3.70
CA HIS A 535 9.70 11.05 2.24
C HIS A 535 11.05 11.61 1.78
N TYR A 536 12.11 10.82 2.00
CA TYR A 536 13.49 11.25 1.79
C TYR A 536 13.73 11.89 0.41
N PHE A 537 13.15 11.32 -0.65
CA PHE A 537 13.30 11.82 -2.02
C PHE A 537 12.73 13.22 -2.20
N GLN A 538 11.57 13.50 -1.61
CA GLN A 538 10.98 14.84 -1.64
C GLN A 538 11.79 15.80 -0.78
N GLU A 539 12.25 15.37 0.40
CA GLU A 539 13.04 16.23 1.30
C GLU A 539 14.35 16.73 0.69
N CYS A 540 14.93 16.00 -0.26
CA CYS A 540 16.10 16.45 -1.03
C CYS A 540 15.84 17.69 -1.91
N PHE A 541 14.59 18.09 -2.14
CA PHE A 541 14.26 19.26 -2.98
C PHE A 541 14.13 20.56 -2.16
N PRO A 542 14.46 21.73 -2.76
CA PRO A 542 14.59 21.99 -4.20
C PRO A 542 15.93 21.61 -4.86
N GLU A 543 16.98 21.35 -4.09
CA GLU A 543 18.34 21.08 -4.60
C GLU A 543 18.41 19.80 -5.45
N GLY A 544 17.62 18.80 -5.08
CA GLY A 544 17.52 17.51 -5.74
C GLY A 544 18.48 16.48 -5.18
N TYR A 545 18.64 15.37 -5.90
CA TYR A 545 19.51 14.27 -5.49
C TYR A 545 20.14 13.58 -6.70
N THR A 546 21.22 12.85 -6.45
CA THR A 546 21.77 11.88 -7.41
C THR A 546 21.40 10.46 -7.00
N LEU A 547 21.22 9.60 -7.99
CA LEU A 547 20.99 8.18 -7.79
C LEU A 547 21.97 7.41 -8.67
N THR A 548 22.76 6.53 -8.06
CA THR A 548 23.58 5.55 -8.80
C THR A 548 22.96 4.18 -8.61
N ARG A 549 22.83 3.42 -9.68
CA ARG A 549 22.19 2.10 -9.69
C ARG A 549 22.99 1.10 -10.48
N SER A 550 23.04 -0.13 -9.98
CA SER A 550 23.41 -1.33 -10.72
C SER A 550 22.21 -2.28 -10.81
N LEU A 551 22.07 -2.93 -11.95
CA LEU A 551 21.14 -4.02 -12.23
C LEU A 551 21.93 -5.19 -12.80
N SER A 552 22.12 -6.24 -12.01
CA SER A 552 22.85 -7.44 -12.43
C SER A 552 21.85 -8.53 -12.81
N PHE A 553 21.80 -8.90 -14.09
CA PHE A 553 20.83 -9.89 -14.59
C PHE A 553 21.37 -11.30 -14.41
N GLU A 554 20.54 -12.21 -13.91
CA GLU A 554 20.96 -13.59 -13.70
C GLU A 554 21.41 -14.22 -15.02
N ASN A 555 22.60 -14.80 -15.00
CA ASN A 555 23.26 -15.40 -16.16
C ASN A 555 23.37 -14.47 -17.36
N ASP A 556 23.40 -13.15 -17.21
CA ASP A 556 23.43 -12.19 -18.33
C ASP A 556 24.25 -10.94 -17.97
N GLY A 557 24.08 -9.87 -18.75
CA GLY A 557 24.81 -8.62 -18.55
C GLY A 557 24.45 -7.84 -17.28
N THR A 558 25.17 -6.75 -17.07
CA THR A 558 24.91 -5.76 -16.01
C THR A 558 24.60 -4.41 -16.64
N LEU A 559 23.62 -3.71 -16.07
CA LEU A 559 23.25 -2.34 -16.42
C LEU A 559 23.58 -1.42 -15.25
N THR A 560 24.30 -0.34 -15.52
CA THR A 560 24.60 0.70 -14.54
C THR A 560 23.98 2.02 -15.00
N THR A 561 23.42 2.78 -14.06
CA THR A 561 22.87 4.10 -14.35
C THR A 561 23.25 5.11 -13.30
N HIS A 562 23.51 6.34 -13.74
CA HIS A 562 23.69 7.49 -12.87
C HIS A 562 22.67 8.57 -13.24
N HIS A 563 21.87 8.99 -12.26
CA HIS A 563 20.77 9.93 -12.42
C HIS A 563 21.08 11.19 -11.66
N ASN A 564 20.72 12.33 -12.24
CA ASN A 564 20.73 13.63 -11.60
C ASN A 564 19.34 14.24 -11.71
N TYR A 565 18.70 14.44 -10.56
CA TYR A 565 17.37 15.04 -10.48
C TYR A 565 17.46 16.49 -10.01
N LYS A 566 16.77 17.38 -10.73
CA LYS A 566 16.67 18.80 -10.37
C LYS A 566 15.25 19.29 -10.55
N LEU A 567 14.82 20.22 -9.70
CA LEU A 567 13.54 20.89 -9.83
C LEU A 567 13.69 22.20 -10.61
N VAL A 568 12.86 22.40 -11.63
CA VAL A 568 12.75 23.66 -12.39
C VAL A 568 11.28 24.05 -12.45
N GLY A 569 10.86 25.00 -11.61
CA GLY A 569 9.44 25.33 -11.44
C GLY A 569 8.67 24.12 -10.87
N ASN A 570 7.65 23.65 -11.60
CA ASN A 570 6.88 22.44 -11.28
C ASN A 570 7.29 21.22 -12.14
N CYS A 571 8.50 21.26 -12.72
CA CYS A 571 9.02 20.22 -13.58
C CYS A 571 10.29 19.59 -12.98
N VAL A 572 10.25 18.29 -12.72
CA VAL A 572 11.44 17.52 -12.33
C VAL A 572 12.21 17.14 -13.60
N LYS A 573 13.44 17.62 -13.73
CA LYS A 573 14.35 17.24 -14.82
C LYS A 573 15.26 16.12 -14.33
N ALA A 574 15.29 15.03 -15.07
CA ALA A 574 16.20 13.91 -14.86
C ALA A 574 17.18 13.83 -16.02
N LYS A 575 18.48 13.87 -15.71
CA LYS A 575 19.54 13.52 -16.64
C LYS A 575 20.14 12.18 -16.24
N VAL A 576 20.18 11.22 -17.15
CA VAL A 576 20.59 9.84 -16.88
C VAL A 576 21.71 9.44 -17.82
N ILE A 577 22.78 8.88 -17.26
CA ILE A 577 23.81 8.18 -18.02
C ILE A 577 23.61 6.69 -17.78
N LEU A 578 23.51 5.91 -18.85
CA LEU A 578 23.26 4.47 -18.81
C LEU A 578 24.39 3.71 -19.52
N ASN A 579 24.94 2.71 -18.86
CA ASN A 579 25.95 1.81 -19.42
C ASN A 579 25.60 0.35 -19.13
N GLY A 580 25.32 -0.42 -20.19
CA GLY A 580 25.05 -1.85 -20.16
C GLY A 580 26.16 -2.66 -20.82
N GLN A 581 26.61 -3.72 -20.18
CA GLN A 581 27.72 -4.55 -20.67
C GLN A 581 27.49 -6.04 -20.36
N GLY A 582 28.08 -6.90 -21.18
CA GLY A 582 28.05 -8.35 -20.98
C GLY A 582 26.72 -9.00 -21.33
N PHE A 583 25.80 -8.29 -21.98
CA PHE A 583 24.51 -8.88 -22.37
C PHE A 583 24.70 -9.86 -23.52
N ARG A 584 24.04 -11.01 -23.46
CA ARG A 584 24.05 -11.95 -24.59
C ARG A 584 23.35 -11.34 -25.81
N PRO A 585 23.94 -11.39 -27.02
CA PRO A 585 23.32 -10.84 -28.22
C PRO A 585 21.95 -11.45 -28.57
N ASP A 586 21.75 -12.72 -28.23
CA ASP A 586 20.51 -13.49 -28.39
C ASP A 586 19.66 -13.53 -27.11
N GLY A 587 20.10 -12.86 -26.03
CA GLY A 587 19.40 -12.78 -24.77
C GLY A 587 18.13 -11.92 -24.84
N PRO A 588 17.19 -12.11 -23.89
CA PRO A 588 15.91 -11.40 -23.90
C PRO A 588 16.06 -9.88 -23.76
N THR A 589 17.11 -9.39 -23.08
CA THR A 589 17.41 -7.96 -23.04
C THR A 589 17.70 -7.38 -24.43
N MET A 590 18.50 -8.08 -25.25
CA MET A 590 18.94 -7.58 -26.56
C MET A 590 17.93 -7.85 -27.69
N THR A 591 17.01 -8.79 -27.49
CA THR A 591 16.04 -9.27 -28.50
C THR A 591 14.61 -8.79 -28.25
N ASP A 592 14.39 -7.92 -27.27
CA ASP A 592 13.05 -7.55 -26.80
C ASP A 592 12.22 -8.78 -26.41
N GLY A 593 12.83 -9.69 -25.65
CA GLY A 593 12.27 -10.97 -25.25
C GLY A 593 11.40 -10.93 -23.99
N PHE A 594 11.28 -9.77 -23.35
CA PHE A 594 10.44 -9.57 -22.17
C PHE A 594 9.04 -9.06 -22.54
N VAL A 595 8.07 -9.33 -21.69
CA VAL A 595 6.67 -8.90 -21.83
C VAL A 595 6.31 -7.88 -20.75
N GLU A 596 6.69 -8.18 -19.51
CA GLU A 596 6.41 -7.37 -18.35
C GLU A 596 7.43 -7.60 -17.24
N GLN A 597 7.33 -6.81 -16.18
CA GLN A 597 7.99 -7.05 -14.91
C GLN A 597 6.92 -7.23 -13.84
N TYR A 598 7.12 -8.18 -12.93
CA TYR A 598 6.23 -8.30 -11.77
C TYR A 598 6.36 -7.10 -10.84
N PRO A 599 5.30 -6.77 -10.08
CA PRO A 599 5.39 -5.78 -9.02
C PRO A 599 6.56 -6.12 -8.10
N SER A 600 7.35 -5.13 -7.74
CA SER A 600 8.52 -5.34 -6.89
C SER A 600 8.42 -4.46 -5.65
N GLN A 601 9.32 -4.70 -4.72
CA GLN A 601 9.37 -4.01 -3.46
C GLN A 601 10.82 -3.65 -3.22
N VAL A 602 11.04 -2.37 -2.98
CA VAL A 602 12.35 -1.80 -2.72
C VAL A 602 12.52 -1.65 -1.22
N GLN A 603 13.59 -2.22 -0.68
CA GLN A 603 14.01 -1.99 0.70
C GLN A 603 14.80 -0.69 0.75
N ILE A 604 14.43 0.20 1.66
CA ILE A 604 15.07 1.52 1.81
C ILE A 604 15.57 1.68 3.23
N TYR A 605 16.84 2.01 3.40
CA TYR A 605 17.46 2.23 4.71
C TYR A 605 18.57 3.29 4.67
N PRO A 606 18.90 3.90 5.83
CA PRO A 606 20.04 4.80 5.96
C PRO A 606 21.35 4.17 5.50
N HIS A 607 22.14 4.89 4.71
CA HIS A 607 23.44 4.45 4.24
C HIS A 607 24.38 5.64 4.01
N GLY A 608 25.40 5.77 4.86
CA GLY A 608 26.33 6.90 4.83
C GLY A 608 25.59 8.23 5.02
N VAL A 609 25.79 9.17 4.09
CA VAL A 609 25.12 10.49 4.06
C VAL A 609 23.76 10.46 3.35
N GLY A 610 23.28 9.29 2.94
CA GLY A 610 21.99 9.19 2.27
C GLY A 610 21.30 7.87 2.53
N ILE A 611 20.72 7.30 1.48
CA ILE A 611 19.99 6.03 1.57
C ILE A 611 20.49 5.03 0.54
N ARG A 612 20.34 3.75 0.87
CA ARG A 612 20.54 2.63 -0.07
C ARG A 612 19.20 1.96 -0.33
N LEU A 613 19.02 1.52 -1.58
CA LEU A 613 17.81 0.89 -2.06
C LEU A 613 18.15 -0.46 -2.69
N LEU A 614 17.46 -1.51 -2.28
CA LEU A 614 17.67 -2.88 -2.78
C LEU A 614 16.37 -3.48 -3.27
N SER A 615 16.41 -4.22 -4.38
CA SER A 615 15.25 -4.95 -4.88
C SER A 615 15.67 -6.05 -5.83
N ASP A 616 14.96 -7.17 -5.79
CA ASP A 616 14.93 -8.11 -6.91
C ASP A 616 13.81 -7.73 -7.88
N ILE A 617 14.13 -7.70 -9.17
CA ILE A 617 13.17 -7.43 -10.24
C ILE A 617 12.99 -8.72 -11.04
N VAL A 618 11.75 -9.20 -11.09
CA VAL A 618 11.39 -10.41 -11.84
C VAL A 618 10.80 -10.00 -13.19
N PHE A 619 11.55 -10.24 -14.25
CA PHE A 619 11.12 -10.02 -15.63
C PHE A 619 10.46 -11.29 -16.18
N VAL A 620 9.34 -11.12 -16.88
CA VAL A 620 8.61 -12.22 -17.55
C VAL A 620 9.00 -12.22 -19.03
N LYS A 621 9.51 -13.35 -19.51
CA LYS A 621 9.85 -13.57 -20.91
C LYS A 621 8.61 -13.95 -21.72
N LYS A 622 8.70 -13.83 -23.04
CA LYS A 622 7.63 -14.20 -23.99
C LYS A 622 7.21 -15.66 -23.92
N ASP A 623 8.08 -16.56 -23.46
CA ASP A 623 7.78 -17.98 -23.25
C ASP A 623 7.12 -18.27 -21.88
N GLY A 624 6.87 -17.25 -21.07
CA GLY A 624 6.30 -17.35 -19.72
C GLY A 624 7.32 -17.70 -18.62
N SER A 625 8.58 -17.99 -18.97
CA SER A 625 9.65 -18.13 -17.98
C SER A 625 10.09 -16.77 -17.44
N THR A 626 10.78 -16.77 -16.30
CA THR A 626 11.26 -15.53 -15.67
C THR A 626 12.78 -15.36 -15.81
N GLN A 627 13.23 -14.11 -15.67
CA GLN A 627 14.63 -13.76 -15.44
C GLN A 627 14.70 -12.72 -14.32
N ILE A 628 15.64 -12.89 -13.41
CA ILE A 628 15.83 -11.98 -12.28
C ILE A 628 16.93 -10.97 -12.59
N SER A 629 16.74 -9.74 -12.14
CA SER A 629 17.82 -8.79 -11.95
C SER A 629 17.89 -8.33 -10.50
N HIS A 630 19.11 -8.30 -9.96
CA HIS A 630 19.39 -7.73 -8.64
C HIS A 630 19.67 -6.24 -8.78
N GLN A 631 18.87 -5.42 -8.11
CA GLN A 631 19.00 -3.96 -8.09
C GLN A 631 19.67 -3.50 -6.80
N ASP A 632 20.70 -2.67 -6.96
CA ASP A 632 21.36 -1.95 -5.87
C ASP A 632 21.51 -0.48 -6.24
N CYS A 633 20.96 0.42 -5.42
CA CYS A 633 21.05 1.86 -5.64
C CYS A 633 21.54 2.59 -4.40
N THR A 634 22.33 3.64 -4.62
CA THR A 634 22.66 4.63 -3.60
C THR A 634 22.10 5.98 -4.02
N VAL A 635 21.48 6.70 -3.07
CA VAL A 635 20.90 8.03 -3.28
C VAL A 635 21.52 9.02 -2.32
N ILE A 636 22.01 10.13 -2.87
CA ILE A 636 22.75 11.17 -2.15
C ILE A 636 22.11 12.53 -2.46
N PRO A 637 21.81 13.36 -1.44
CA PRO A 637 21.22 14.67 -1.65
C PRO A 637 22.25 15.61 -2.30
N VAL A 638 21.80 16.47 -3.22
CA VAL A 638 22.64 17.53 -3.76
C VAL A 638 22.78 18.63 -2.71
N GLY A 639 24.01 18.93 -2.26
CA GLY A 639 24.28 20.06 -1.36
C GLY A 639 24.67 19.72 0.08
N GLU A 640 24.69 18.46 0.51
CA GLU A 640 25.24 18.14 1.84
C GLU A 640 26.77 18.32 1.93
N THR A 641 27.47 18.35 0.80
CA THR A 641 28.89 18.77 0.75
C THR A 641 29.09 20.26 1.08
N SER A 642 28.05 21.09 1.11
CA SER A 642 28.12 22.51 1.47
C SER A 642 27.57 22.87 2.86
N GLY A 643 27.04 21.89 3.63
CA GLY A 643 26.65 22.08 5.04
C GLY A 643 25.40 22.95 5.32
N THR A 644 24.60 23.28 4.29
CA THR A 644 23.55 24.30 4.36
C THR A 644 22.17 23.79 4.79
N ARG A 645 21.87 22.49 4.67
CA ARG A 645 20.58 21.89 5.06
C ARG A 645 20.76 20.41 5.42
N LYS A 646 20.28 20.00 6.61
CA LYS A 646 20.31 18.61 7.07
C LYS A 646 19.04 17.88 6.63
N ILE A 647 19.17 16.83 5.80
CA ILE A 647 18.02 16.03 5.36
C ILE A 647 17.77 14.91 6.39
N PRO A 648 16.54 14.75 6.91
CA PRO A 648 16.25 13.67 7.83
C PRO A 648 16.36 12.32 7.11
N LEU A 649 17.15 11.39 7.66
CA LEU A 649 17.23 10.03 7.14
C LEU A 649 15.96 9.25 7.54
N PRO A 650 15.35 8.47 6.63
CA PRO A 650 14.19 7.66 6.95
C PRO A 650 14.59 6.45 7.80
N LYS A 651 13.65 5.93 8.60
CA LYS A 651 13.79 4.58 9.16
C LYS A 651 13.74 3.54 8.03
N PHE A 652 14.21 2.31 8.32
CA PHE A 652 14.02 1.20 7.40
C PHE A 652 12.54 1.05 7.03
N HIS A 653 12.26 0.92 5.74
CA HIS A 653 10.91 0.71 5.23
C HIS A 653 10.91 0.10 3.83
N PHE A 654 9.70 -0.23 3.37
CA PHE A 654 9.48 -0.77 2.04
C PHE A 654 8.81 0.24 1.13
N LEU A 655 9.16 0.19 -0.15
CA LEU A 655 8.46 0.88 -1.22
C LEU A 655 7.96 -0.15 -2.23
N TYR A 656 6.64 -0.35 -2.28
CA TYR A 656 6.00 -1.20 -3.29
C TYR A 656 5.88 -0.45 -4.60
N ILE A 657 6.18 -1.11 -5.71
CA ILE A 657 6.20 -0.51 -7.04
C ILE A 657 5.57 -1.47 -8.05
N GLN A 658 4.60 -0.98 -8.82
CA GLN A 658 4.07 -1.64 -9.99
C GLN A 658 4.31 -0.78 -11.22
N ILE A 659 4.90 -1.38 -12.26
CA ILE A 659 5.10 -0.73 -13.55
C ILE A 659 4.21 -1.40 -14.58
N LEU A 660 3.47 -0.57 -15.32
CA LEU A 660 2.64 -0.97 -16.44
C LEU A 660 3.16 -0.28 -17.70
N GLN A 661 3.55 -1.08 -18.68
CA GLN A 661 3.99 -0.57 -19.99
C GLN A 661 2.92 -0.83 -21.05
N SER A 662 2.75 0.16 -21.93
CA SER A 662 1.89 0.07 -23.10
C SER A 662 2.50 0.84 -24.27
N LYS A 663 1.88 0.73 -25.45
CA LYS A 663 2.19 1.54 -26.62
C LYS A 663 1.07 2.55 -26.84
N ASP A 664 1.42 3.74 -27.31
CA ASP A 664 0.49 4.71 -27.89
C ASP A 664 0.31 4.37 -29.38
N ALA A 665 -0.92 4.05 -29.78
CA ALA A 665 -1.23 3.69 -31.16
C ALA A 665 -0.96 4.85 -32.16
N ASN A 666 -0.90 6.09 -31.67
CA ASN A 666 -0.67 7.27 -32.51
C ASN A 666 0.82 7.64 -32.64
N ASP A 667 1.70 7.08 -31.81
CA ASP A 667 3.14 7.37 -31.87
C ASP A 667 3.87 6.33 -32.73
N GLN A 668 4.41 6.77 -33.86
CA GLN A 668 5.12 5.92 -34.81
C GLN A 668 6.60 5.71 -34.46
N ARG A 669 7.11 6.41 -33.45
CA ARG A 669 8.51 6.25 -32.98
C ARG A 669 8.66 4.94 -32.21
N ASP A 670 9.89 4.48 -32.02
CA ASP A 670 10.13 3.42 -31.05
C ASP A 670 10.01 4.01 -29.63
N HIS A 671 8.90 3.71 -28.96
CA HIS A 671 8.47 4.41 -27.76
C HIS A 671 7.84 3.47 -26.73
N VAL A 672 7.64 3.96 -25.51
CA VAL A 672 6.87 3.31 -24.46
C VAL A 672 6.05 4.34 -23.70
N VAL A 673 4.82 3.98 -23.36
CA VAL A 673 4.05 4.66 -22.33
C VAL A 673 4.14 3.81 -21.08
N GLN A 674 4.65 4.39 -20.00
CA GLN A 674 4.87 3.70 -18.74
C GLN A 674 4.11 4.40 -17.63
N ARG A 675 3.38 3.64 -16.83
CA ARG A 675 2.75 4.10 -15.59
C ARG A 675 3.35 3.35 -14.42
N GLU A 676 3.88 4.08 -13.46
CA GLU A 676 4.30 3.57 -12.17
C GLU A 676 3.24 3.91 -11.16
N ILE A 677 2.94 2.94 -10.30
CA ILE A 677 2.25 3.21 -9.05
C ILE A 677 3.10 2.70 -7.90
N SER A 678 3.39 3.60 -6.95
CA SER A 678 4.31 3.31 -5.87
C SER A 678 3.87 3.86 -4.52
N LYS A 679 4.05 3.04 -3.47
CA LYS A 679 3.62 3.34 -2.10
C LYS A 679 4.60 2.80 -1.07
N ALA A 680 5.02 3.68 -0.17
CA ALA A 680 5.79 3.31 1.00
C ALA A 680 4.90 2.64 2.06
N ASN A 681 5.47 1.69 2.79
CA ASN A 681 4.82 0.98 3.87
C ASN A 681 5.76 0.75 5.05
N ASP A 682 5.17 0.77 6.24
CA ASP A 682 5.84 0.37 7.47
C ASP A 682 6.12 -1.16 7.40
N PRO A 683 7.38 -1.59 7.61
CA PRO A 683 7.77 -3.00 7.53
C PRO A 683 7.46 -3.79 8.81
N TRP A 684 6.89 -3.18 9.85
CA TRP A 684 6.66 -3.86 11.13
C TRP A 684 5.22 -4.40 11.24
N LEU A 685 5.07 -5.73 11.33
CA LEU A 685 3.77 -6.40 11.54
C LEU A 685 3.27 -6.28 12.99
N VAL A 686 4.21 -6.25 13.93
CA VAL A 686 3.95 -6.02 15.34
C VAL A 686 5.00 -5.04 15.83
N LYS A 687 4.55 -3.95 16.46
CA LYS A 687 5.45 -3.00 17.12
C LYS A 687 6.04 -3.71 18.34
N SER A 688 7.36 -3.74 18.47
CA SER A 688 8.00 -4.18 19.71
C SER A 688 7.48 -3.32 20.86
N THR A 689 6.91 -3.97 21.86
CA THR A 689 6.52 -3.34 23.13
C THR A 689 7.72 -3.12 24.02
#